data_AF-Q2SA43-F1
#
_entry.id   AF-Q2SA43-F1
#
_cell.length_a   1.000
_cell.length_b   1.000
_cell.length_c   1.000
_cell.angle_alpha   90.00
_cell.angle_beta   90.00
_cell.angle_gamma   90.00
#
_symmetry.space_group_name_H-M   'P 1'
#
loop_
_entity.id
_entity.type
_entity.pdbx_description
1 polymer ?
#
loop_
_entity_poly.entity_id
_entity_poly.type
_entity_poly.pdbx_seq_one_letter_code
_entity_poly.pdbx_strand_id
1 'polypeptide(L)'
;MKLNRTFSLSKLSVGQRLLSQTLVMALTLVIIGSLAFFALTYARNSSEKLHNQVNETSRLTHLINTLQEGMVDTINSLNTGVVTWADADARLALARKQFEADWQALSASTSSQAGEQQSAFADMQRTVSGVFAAFDQFKAMGGNQSRADLELFLLNDLSEFIGPFNDASTAYADQLTQQAQIAFETSEGVLNIALIAGSAIILLSLGGAIGLSQYIRRSILRPVNVIAETVDKVKQGDSEARTALTGTDELVTLGQALDQLLNEKVATLIRIERENEVLNNSVIELLEGTSKLSDRDLTTKLIVREDITGPVADALNLVTKETSEALGKIRYVSNLVSASSVMVDEQTRKVVGVADQERKLIEQTIQKLDGVAKHMAQIAKWCQSCNQIAQSASSSTDKAYEAVGNTVESMDEIRDSISETEKRIKRLSERSLEISGIIDIINSIAERTHVLALNASMQAAAAGEAGRGFAVVADEVQRLAESSRNATSQISSLIRNIQTETADAVDTMNNSITQVVNGSKRATQAGSQMQETQKTTRELVTAVEKIAQNSLAQAKETQNVCQQTGEIEASTRVTDMELKRQSLHTERLRTASGVLQQTVELFTLPASVSTNIRIPELSTESLETSASTPSKLMIPSAGAPAKEEPGRLKQAS
;
A
#
# COMPACT_ATOMS: atom_id res chain seq x y z
N MET A 1 63.60 70.85 50.70
CA MET A 1 63.59 69.63 51.53
C MET A 1 63.69 68.45 50.57
N LYS A 2 64.84 67.78 50.52
CA LYS A 2 65.23 66.91 49.39
C LYS A 2 64.46 65.58 49.42
N LEU A 3 63.16 65.57 49.15
CA LEU A 3 62.52 64.41 48.52
C LEU A 3 62.91 64.40 47.03
N ASN A 4 64.21 64.29 46.76
CA ASN A 4 64.71 64.00 45.42
C ASN A 4 64.94 62.48 45.31
N ARG A 5 63.91 61.71 45.68
CA ARG A 5 63.67 60.42 45.02
C ARG A 5 63.18 60.77 43.62
N THR A 6 64.08 61.22 42.76
CA THR A 6 63.87 61.14 41.31
C THR A 6 63.65 59.66 41.05
N PHE A 7 62.38 59.32 40.78
CA PHE A 7 61.94 58.01 40.35
C PHE A 7 62.86 57.60 39.20
N SER A 8 63.85 56.76 39.49
CA SER A 8 64.80 56.31 38.47
C SER A 8 64.03 55.31 37.60
N LEU A 9 63.41 55.81 36.52
CA LEU A 9 62.63 55.02 35.57
C LEU A 9 63.45 53.90 34.90
N SER A 10 64.77 53.84 35.13
CA SER A 10 65.67 52.78 34.68
C SER A 10 65.48 51.42 35.38
N LYS A 11 64.70 51.32 36.48
CA LYS A 11 64.37 50.03 37.11
C LYS A 11 62.98 49.50 36.74
N LEU A 12 62.25 50.25 35.91
CA LEU A 12 60.92 49.84 35.47
C LEU A 12 61.04 48.85 34.31
N SER A 13 60.07 47.95 34.30
CA SER A 13 59.73 47.08 33.19
C SER A 13 59.58 47.76 31.86
N VAL A 14 59.97 47.09 30.78
CA VAL A 14 59.59 47.54 29.43
C VAL A 14 58.08 47.67 29.31
N GLY A 15 57.33 46.74 29.92
CA GLY A 15 55.88 46.81 30.02
C GLY A 15 55.41 48.02 30.84
N GLN A 16 56.03 48.28 31.99
CA GLN A 16 55.72 49.47 32.80
C GLN A 16 56.14 50.78 32.12
N ARG A 17 57.19 50.79 31.30
CA ARG A 17 57.63 51.94 30.52
C ARG A 17 56.64 52.24 29.38
N LEU A 18 56.14 51.24 28.66
CA LEU A 18 55.11 51.42 27.63
C LEU A 18 53.71 51.67 28.22
N LEU A 19 53.33 50.99 29.29
CA LEU A 19 52.12 51.30 30.09
C LEU A 19 52.20 52.70 30.68
N SER A 20 53.38 53.23 31.03
CA SER A 20 53.47 54.59 31.56
C SER A 20 52.96 55.65 30.57
N GLN A 21 53.06 55.42 29.26
CA GLN A 21 52.57 56.38 28.27
C GLN A 21 51.03 56.37 28.17
N THR A 22 50.40 55.19 28.14
CA THR A 22 48.93 55.07 28.12
C THR A 22 48.30 55.37 29.48
N LEU A 23 48.99 55.03 30.58
CA LEU A 23 48.61 55.36 31.95
C LEU A 23 48.67 56.86 32.18
N VAL A 24 49.66 57.60 31.67
CA VAL A 24 49.72 59.08 31.83
C VAL A 24 48.53 59.77 31.13
N MET A 25 48.11 59.30 29.96
CA MET A 25 46.92 59.84 29.27
C MET A 25 45.59 59.42 29.92
N ALA A 26 45.48 58.19 30.43
CA ALA A 26 44.28 57.75 31.16
C ALA A 26 44.17 58.42 32.55
N LEU A 27 45.28 58.56 33.27
CA LEU A 27 45.35 59.18 34.58
C LEU A 27 45.00 60.68 34.51
N THR A 28 45.41 61.37 33.45
CA THR A 28 45.08 62.80 33.27
C THR A 28 43.58 63.01 33.02
N LEU A 29 42.93 62.15 32.23
CA LEU A 29 41.46 62.18 32.06
C LEU A 29 40.71 61.87 33.37
N VAL A 30 41.18 60.90 34.16
CA VAL A 30 40.59 60.57 35.47
C VAL A 30 40.81 61.68 36.49
N ILE A 31 42.00 62.32 36.52
CA ILE A 31 42.30 63.43 37.42
C ILE A 31 41.41 64.63 37.10
N ILE A 32 41.24 64.98 35.81
CA ILE A 32 40.37 66.09 35.40
C ILE A 32 38.91 65.79 35.73
N GLY A 33 38.44 64.56 35.47
CA GLY A 33 37.07 64.14 35.80
C GLY A 33 36.79 64.13 37.31
N SER A 34 37.73 63.62 38.11
CA SER A 34 37.61 63.58 39.57
C SER A 34 37.66 64.97 40.20
N LEU A 35 38.53 65.86 39.69
CA LEU A 35 38.63 67.25 40.15
C LEU A 35 37.33 68.02 39.87
N ALA A 36 36.75 67.86 38.68
CA ALA A 36 35.49 68.50 38.32
C ALA A 36 34.30 67.96 39.14
N PHE A 37 34.22 66.64 39.34
CA PHE A 37 33.17 66.02 40.15
C PHE A 37 33.25 66.44 41.62
N PHE A 38 34.45 66.51 42.20
CA PHE A 38 34.65 66.96 43.57
C PHE A 38 34.26 68.44 43.75
N ALA A 39 34.68 69.32 42.84
CA ALA A 39 34.35 70.74 42.90
C ALA A 39 32.84 71.00 42.78
N LEU A 40 32.14 70.30 41.86
CA LEU A 40 30.70 70.43 41.68
C LEU A 40 29.90 69.88 42.87
N THR A 41 30.32 68.74 43.43
CA THR A 41 29.68 68.14 44.60
C THR A 41 29.86 69.03 45.84
N TYR A 42 31.05 69.61 46.01
CA TYR A 42 31.35 70.52 47.10
C TYR A 42 30.54 71.82 47.00
N ALA A 43 30.42 72.40 45.81
CA ALA A 43 29.63 73.59 45.56
C ALA A 43 28.13 73.37 45.85
N ARG A 44 27.56 72.24 45.41
CA ARG A 44 26.15 71.91 45.67
C ARG A 44 25.86 71.78 47.18
N ASN A 45 26.71 71.05 47.91
CA ASN A 45 26.52 70.82 49.34
C ASN A 45 26.73 72.09 50.17
N SER A 46 27.65 72.97 49.75
CA SER A 46 27.88 74.26 50.41
C SER A 46 26.71 75.23 50.20
N SER A 47 26.11 75.25 49.00
CA SER A 47 24.93 76.06 48.71
C SER A 47 23.71 75.67 49.55
N GLU A 48 23.52 74.37 49.82
CA GLU A 48 22.40 73.88 50.64
C GLU A 48 22.55 74.28 52.12
N LYS A 49 23.78 74.24 52.65
CA LYS A 49 24.09 74.71 54.02
C LYS A 49 23.87 76.21 54.19
N LEU A 50 24.34 77.02 53.22
CA LEU A 50 24.16 78.47 53.23
C LEU A 50 22.67 78.85 53.24
N HIS A 51 21.85 78.18 52.44
CA HIS A 51 20.42 78.44 52.40
C HIS A 51 19.74 78.18 53.76
N ASN A 52 20.10 77.09 54.44
CA ASN A 52 19.53 76.76 55.74
C ASN A 52 19.96 77.75 56.83
N GLN A 53 21.23 78.17 56.84
CA GLN A 53 21.74 79.13 57.82
C GLN A 53 21.07 80.50 57.69
N VAL A 54 20.86 81.00 56.47
CA VAL A 54 20.18 82.28 56.24
C VAL A 54 18.74 82.26 56.79
N ASN A 55 18.02 81.15 56.61
CA ASN A 55 16.67 81.01 57.14
C ASN A 55 16.65 81.00 58.69
N GLU A 56 17.63 80.36 59.34
CA GLU A 56 17.76 80.35 60.81
C GLU A 56 18.09 81.75 61.36
N THR A 57 19.05 82.46 60.75
CA THR A 57 19.40 83.83 61.15
C THR A 57 18.22 84.78 61.04
N SER A 58 17.39 84.66 59.99
CA SER A 58 16.19 85.48 59.83
C SER A 58 15.17 85.24 60.95
N ARG A 59 14.94 83.97 61.35
CA ARG A 59 14.05 83.63 62.47
C ARG A 59 14.56 84.17 63.80
N LEU A 60 15.86 84.03 64.05
CA LEU A 60 16.51 84.55 65.25
C LEU A 60 16.41 86.08 65.35
N THR A 61 16.57 86.79 64.24
CA THR A 61 16.46 88.25 64.19
C THR A 61 15.04 88.72 64.51
N HIS A 62 14.01 88.05 63.96
CA HIS A 62 12.62 88.36 64.30
C HIS A 62 12.30 88.15 65.79
N LEU A 63 12.85 87.09 66.37
CA LEU A 63 12.70 86.78 67.79
C LEU A 63 13.32 87.87 68.69
N ILE A 64 14.57 88.27 68.42
CA ILE A 64 15.28 89.30 69.19
C ILE A 64 14.58 90.67 69.04
N ASN A 65 14.17 91.04 67.83
CA ASN A 65 13.46 92.32 67.61
C ASN A 65 12.13 92.38 68.35
N THR A 66 11.39 91.27 68.39
CA THR A 66 10.13 91.18 69.16
C THR A 66 10.37 91.41 70.65
N LEU A 67 11.50 90.92 71.18
CA LEU A 67 11.89 91.16 72.58
C LEU A 67 12.29 92.64 72.79
N GLN A 68 13.08 93.20 71.89
CA GLN A 68 13.65 94.53 72.09
C GLN A 68 12.61 95.65 71.85
N GLU A 69 11.94 95.65 70.69
CA GLU A 69 10.91 96.64 70.37
C GLU A 69 9.61 96.38 71.16
N GLY A 70 9.25 95.10 71.32
CA GLY A 70 8.00 94.72 71.97
C GLY A 70 8.05 94.88 73.49
N MET A 71 9.19 94.52 74.10
CA MET A 71 9.34 94.53 75.55
C MET A 71 10.16 95.70 76.07
N VAL A 72 11.45 95.76 75.74
CA VAL A 72 12.38 96.74 76.34
C VAL A 72 11.98 98.17 76.01
N ASP A 73 11.70 98.46 74.74
CA ASP A 73 11.31 99.80 74.30
C ASP A 73 9.94 100.21 74.85
N THR A 74 8.99 99.28 74.96
CA THR A 74 7.68 99.56 75.57
C THR A 74 7.83 99.94 77.05
N ILE A 75 8.64 99.19 77.80
CA ILE A 75 8.88 99.43 79.23
C ILE A 75 9.66 100.74 79.43
N ASN A 76 10.64 101.04 78.59
CA ASN A 76 11.41 102.28 78.67
C ASN A 76 10.59 103.52 78.23
N SER A 77 9.74 103.37 77.21
CA SER A 77 8.80 104.40 76.77
C SER A 77 7.76 104.73 77.84
N LEU A 78 7.34 103.71 78.61
CA LEU A 78 6.49 103.93 79.78
C LEU A 78 7.26 104.67 80.88
N ASN A 79 8.51 104.29 81.17
CA ASN A 79 9.31 104.94 82.22
C ASN A 79 9.62 106.41 81.91
N THR A 80 9.89 106.75 80.66
CA THR A 80 10.07 108.14 80.22
C THR A 80 8.77 108.95 80.18
N GLY A 81 7.62 108.28 80.27
CA GLY A 81 6.28 108.87 80.26
C GLY A 81 5.71 109.12 78.86
N VAL A 82 6.32 108.54 77.82
CA VAL A 82 5.86 108.63 76.43
C VAL A 82 4.59 107.80 76.22
N VAL A 83 4.45 106.67 76.94
CA VAL A 83 3.33 105.74 76.81
C VAL A 83 2.64 105.55 78.17
N THR A 84 1.32 105.32 78.17
CA THR A 84 0.57 105.06 79.40
C THR A 84 0.68 103.59 79.84
N TRP A 85 0.43 103.29 81.12
CA TRP A 85 0.46 101.92 81.64
C TRP A 85 -0.49 100.97 80.89
N ALA A 86 -1.68 101.44 80.49
CA ALA A 86 -2.66 100.63 79.77
C ALA A 86 -2.19 100.30 78.35
N ASP A 87 -1.58 101.27 77.66
CA ASP A 87 -1.00 101.05 76.33
C ASP A 87 0.22 100.13 76.40
N ALA A 88 1.04 100.25 77.46
CA ALA A 88 2.19 99.39 77.68
C ALA A 88 1.79 97.93 77.94
N ASP A 89 0.78 97.68 78.78
CA ASP A 89 0.29 96.31 79.05
C ASP A 89 -0.27 95.64 77.78
N ALA A 90 -1.04 96.37 76.98
CA ALA A 90 -1.57 95.85 75.72
C ALA A 90 -0.46 95.50 74.71
N ARG A 91 0.56 96.36 74.58
CA ARG A 91 1.72 96.11 73.71
C ARG A 91 2.55 94.93 74.19
N LEU A 92 2.79 94.82 75.49
CA LEU A 92 3.56 93.74 76.08
C LEU A 92 2.86 92.38 76.01
N ALA A 93 1.54 92.35 76.14
CA ALA A 93 0.77 91.12 75.96
C ALA A 93 0.85 90.59 74.51
N LEU A 94 0.82 91.49 73.52
CA LEU A 94 1.00 91.12 72.11
C LEU A 94 2.43 90.63 71.85
N ALA A 95 3.44 91.38 72.34
CA ALA A 95 4.85 91.02 72.20
C ALA A 95 5.16 89.63 72.77
N ARG A 96 4.60 89.30 73.95
CA ARG A 96 4.79 87.97 74.56
C ARG A 96 4.25 86.84 73.68
N LYS A 97 3.05 87.01 73.10
CA LYS A 97 2.45 85.98 72.24
C LYS A 97 3.25 85.77 70.96
N GLN A 98 3.74 86.87 70.38
CA GLN A 98 4.56 86.83 69.17
C GLN A 98 5.92 86.13 69.45
N PHE A 99 6.56 86.47 70.58
CA PHE A 99 7.84 85.88 70.99
C PHE A 99 7.74 84.35 71.17
N GLU A 100 6.67 83.85 71.79
CA GLU A 100 6.46 82.39 71.94
C GLU A 100 6.35 81.67 70.59
N ALA A 101 5.63 82.25 69.62
CA ALA A 101 5.48 81.65 68.30
C ALA A 101 6.82 81.60 67.54
N ASP A 102 7.59 82.68 67.59
CA ASP A 102 8.91 82.77 66.94
C ASP A 102 9.92 81.80 67.60
N TRP A 103 9.84 81.62 68.92
CA TRP A 103 10.68 80.68 69.67
C TRP A 103 10.42 79.22 69.27
N GLN A 104 9.15 78.83 69.17
CA GLN A 104 8.79 77.46 68.75
C GLN A 104 9.25 77.17 67.32
N ALA A 105 9.11 78.14 66.41
CA ALA A 105 9.55 77.98 65.02
C ALA A 105 11.07 77.82 64.90
N LEU A 106 11.85 78.58 65.68
CA LEU A 106 13.31 78.48 65.71
C LEU A 106 13.76 77.12 66.30
N SER A 107 13.20 76.72 67.43
CA SER A 107 13.57 75.47 68.11
C SER A 107 13.30 74.22 67.27
N ALA A 108 12.19 74.21 66.52
CA ALA A 108 11.86 73.09 65.64
C ALA A 108 12.89 72.91 64.51
N SER A 109 13.37 73.98 63.88
CA SER A 109 14.39 73.89 62.81
C SER A 109 15.74 73.38 63.34
N THR A 110 16.18 73.89 64.48
CA THR A 110 17.51 73.59 65.02
C THR A 110 17.61 72.20 65.63
N SER A 111 16.50 71.64 66.15
CA SER A 111 16.47 70.31 66.80
C SER A 111 16.89 69.12 65.92
N SER A 112 17.03 69.33 64.60
CA SER A 112 17.41 68.31 63.63
C SER A 112 18.89 68.30 63.23
N GLN A 113 19.68 69.27 63.71
CA GLN A 113 21.11 69.43 63.34
C GLN A 113 22.06 68.77 64.37
N ALA A 114 23.26 68.37 63.92
CA ALA A 114 24.28 67.76 64.78
C ALA A 114 25.59 68.58 64.73
N GLY A 115 26.13 68.96 65.89
CA GLY A 115 27.42 69.65 66.02
C GLY A 115 27.42 70.84 67.00
N GLU A 116 28.44 71.70 66.93
CA GLU A 116 28.62 72.90 67.77
C GLU A 116 27.45 73.91 67.70
N GLN A 117 26.60 73.87 66.67
CA GLN A 117 25.36 74.68 66.59
C GLN A 117 24.34 74.27 67.67
N GLN A 118 24.33 73.00 68.08
CA GLN A 118 23.42 72.48 69.09
C GLN A 118 23.74 73.05 70.49
N SER A 119 25.01 73.28 70.80
CA SER A 119 25.42 73.76 72.12
C SER A 119 25.05 75.22 72.35
N ALA A 120 25.28 76.08 71.36
CA ALA A 120 24.90 77.50 71.46
C ALA A 120 23.37 77.67 71.54
N PHE A 121 22.61 76.88 70.77
CA PHE A 121 21.15 76.88 70.89
C PHE A 121 20.66 76.33 72.25
N ALA A 122 21.34 75.32 72.80
CA ALA A 122 20.99 74.77 74.11
C ALA A 122 21.13 75.81 75.23
N ASP A 123 22.06 76.75 75.12
CA ASP A 123 22.22 77.85 76.07
C ASP A 123 21.02 78.82 75.99
N MET A 124 20.58 79.20 74.78
CA MET A 124 19.34 79.98 74.59
C MET A 124 18.12 79.25 75.16
N GLN A 125 18.04 77.93 74.98
CA GLN A 125 16.91 77.15 75.45
C GLN A 125 16.83 77.07 76.97
N ARG A 126 17.97 77.13 77.68
CA ARG A 126 17.97 77.23 79.15
C ARG A 126 17.52 78.61 79.62
N THR A 127 17.91 79.67 78.91
CA THR A 127 17.70 81.05 79.36
C THR A 127 16.35 81.65 78.94
N VAL A 128 15.65 81.07 77.96
CA VAL A 128 14.36 81.61 77.46
C VAL A 128 13.29 81.73 78.55
N SER A 129 13.33 80.86 79.56
CA SER A 129 12.41 80.91 80.69
C SER A 129 12.47 82.25 81.46
N GLY A 130 13.65 82.88 81.52
CA GLY A 130 13.85 84.19 82.13
C GLY A 130 13.10 85.30 81.39
N VAL A 131 13.03 85.25 80.06
CA VAL A 131 12.28 86.21 79.24
C VAL A 131 10.79 86.18 79.55
N PHE A 132 10.20 84.99 79.64
CA PHE A 132 8.78 84.88 80.00
C PHE A 132 8.50 85.36 81.43
N ALA A 133 9.42 85.10 82.36
CA ALA A 133 9.32 85.59 83.73
C ALA A 133 9.33 87.14 83.79
N ALA A 134 10.13 87.80 82.94
CA ALA A 134 10.13 89.26 82.88
C ALA A 134 8.81 89.86 82.40
N PHE A 135 8.17 89.27 81.37
CA PHE A 135 6.83 89.70 80.95
C PHE A 135 5.80 89.54 82.08
N ASP A 136 5.87 88.44 82.83
CA ASP A 136 4.99 88.18 83.97
C ASP A 136 5.20 89.19 85.11
N GLN A 137 6.47 89.50 85.44
CA GLN A 137 6.79 90.45 86.51
C GLN A 137 6.35 91.87 86.16
N PHE A 138 6.54 92.30 84.91
CA PHE A 138 6.03 93.61 84.48
C PHE A 138 4.52 93.73 84.67
N LYS A 139 3.76 92.71 84.24
CA LYS A 139 2.30 92.71 84.35
C LYS A 139 1.83 92.81 85.81
N ALA A 140 2.56 92.18 86.73
CA ALA A 140 2.28 92.27 88.15
C ALA A 140 2.46 93.70 88.72
N MET A 141 3.46 94.45 88.24
CA MET A 141 3.72 95.83 88.70
C MET A 141 2.70 96.86 88.21
N GLY A 142 2.12 96.65 87.02
CA GLY A 142 1.13 97.56 86.43
C GLY A 142 -0.13 97.79 87.28
N GLY A 143 -0.43 96.90 88.23
CA GLY A 143 -1.55 97.06 89.17
C GLY A 143 -1.37 98.20 90.18
N ASN A 144 -0.13 98.49 90.60
CA ASN A 144 0.19 99.55 91.56
C ASN A 144 0.67 100.85 90.89
N GLN A 145 1.01 100.81 89.59
CA GLN A 145 1.46 101.94 88.75
C GLN A 145 2.57 102.80 89.38
N SER A 146 3.41 102.21 90.23
CA SER A 146 4.53 102.87 90.89
C SER A 146 5.67 103.06 89.88
N ARG A 147 5.99 104.33 89.61
CA ARG A 147 7.14 104.66 88.74
C ARG A 147 8.47 104.23 89.37
N ALA A 148 8.57 104.22 90.71
CA ALA A 148 9.78 103.80 91.42
C ALA A 148 10.05 102.29 91.26
N ASP A 149 9.00 101.46 91.28
CA ASP A 149 9.14 100.01 91.10
C ASP A 149 9.47 99.67 89.64
N LEU A 150 8.86 100.40 88.69
CA LEU A 150 9.21 100.28 87.26
C LEU A 150 10.66 100.67 86.99
N GLU A 151 11.14 101.75 87.59
CA GLU A 151 12.50 102.24 87.43
C GLU A 151 13.51 101.26 88.04
N LEU A 152 13.21 100.69 89.21
CA LEU A 152 14.01 99.60 89.81
C LEU A 152 14.03 98.34 88.95
N PHE A 153 12.88 97.94 88.42
CA PHE A 153 12.79 96.79 87.52
C PHE A 153 13.59 97.02 86.24
N LEU A 154 13.55 98.22 85.66
CA LEU A 154 14.36 98.56 84.48
C LEU A 154 15.86 98.57 84.77
N LEU A 155 16.28 99.10 85.93
CA LEU A 155 17.69 99.28 86.27
C LEU A 155 18.39 97.99 86.70
N ASN A 156 17.70 97.10 87.40
CA ASN A 156 18.32 95.91 87.99
C ASN A 156 17.72 94.61 87.44
N ASP A 157 16.40 94.44 87.53
CA ASP A 157 15.79 93.12 87.36
C ASP A 157 15.65 92.73 85.89
N LEU A 158 15.20 93.65 85.04
CA LEU A 158 14.88 93.37 83.64
C LEU A 158 16.07 92.79 82.89
N SER A 159 17.25 93.40 83.05
CA SER A 159 18.50 92.89 82.49
C SER A 159 18.91 91.55 83.07
N GLU A 160 18.60 91.26 84.34
CA GLU A 160 18.90 89.96 84.94
C GLU A 160 18.01 88.86 84.35
N PHE A 161 16.76 89.17 84.03
CA PHE A 161 15.85 88.22 83.38
C PHE A 161 16.14 87.99 81.90
N ILE A 162 16.36 89.05 81.12
CA ILE A 162 16.49 88.93 79.65
C ILE A 162 17.93 88.93 79.15
N GLY A 163 18.88 89.45 79.93
CA GLY A 163 20.29 89.56 79.56
C GLY A 163 20.91 88.22 79.19
N PRO A 164 20.77 87.16 80.03
CA PRO A 164 21.31 85.84 79.70
C PRO A 164 20.74 85.26 78.40
N PHE A 165 19.49 85.57 78.07
CA PHE A 165 18.88 85.15 76.82
C PHE A 165 19.40 85.95 75.63
N ASN A 166 19.55 87.27 75.78
CA ASN A 166 20.05 88.14 74.73
C ASN A 166 21.53 87.83 74.39
N ASP A 167 22.36 87.58 75.40
CA ASP A 167 23.76 87.19 75.22
C ASP A 167 23.87 85.83 74.52
N ALA A 168 23.06 84.85 74.94
CA ALA A 168 22.99 83.54 74.29
C ALA A 168 22.49 83.66 72.83
N SER A 169 21.52 84.54 72.58
CA SER A 169 20.98 84.79 71.24
C SER A 169 22.01 85.44 70.31
N THR A 170 22.79 86.39 70.84
CA THR A 170 23.85 87.06 70.08
C THR A 170 25.01 86.10 69.77
N ALA A 171 25.43 85.29 70.75
CA ALA A 171 26.45 84.26 70.53
C ALA A 171 26.02 83.24 69.47
N TYR A 172 24.74 82.85 69.46
CA TYR A 172 24.20 81.97 68.43
C TYR A 172 24.14 82.64 67.05
N ALA A 173 23.76 83.93 66.98
CA ALA A 173 23.73 84.70 65.73
C ALA A 173 25.14 84.86 65.11
N ASP A 174 26.15 85.17 65.93
CA ASP A 174 27.54 85.29 65.49
C ASP A 174 28.07 83.96 64.96
N GLN A 175 27.74 82.86 65.63
CA GLN A 175 28.13 81.53 65.18
C GLN A 175 27.48 81.14 63.84
N LEU A 176 26.20 81.45 63.64
CA LEU A 176 25.52 81.23 62.36
C LEU A 176 26.18 82.03 61.22
N THR A 177 26.48 83.30 61.48
CA THR A 177 27.07 84.20 60.49
C THR A 177 28.50 83.80 60.13
N GLN A 178 29.31 83.43 61.13
CA GLN A 178 30.68 82.98 60.91
C GLN A 178 30.75 81.70 60.07
N GLN A 179 29.85 80.74 60.33
CA GLN A 179 29.82 79.49 59.57
C GLN A 179 29.36 79.70 58.12
N ALA A 180 28.40 80.59 57.89
CA ALA A 180 27.96 80.94 56.55
C ALA A 180 29.10 81.59 55.73
N GLN A 181 29.82 82.55 56.32
CA GLN A 181 30.95 83.19 55.64
C GLN A 181 32.05 82.19 55.29
N ILE A 182 32.43 81.32 56.23
CA ILE A 182 33.44 80.28 55.99
C ILE A 182 32.99 79.34 54.88
N ALA A 183 31.73 78.91 54.87
CA ALA A 183 31.20 77.99 53.85
C ALA A 183 31.20 78.62 52.45
N PHE A 184 30.92 79.92 52.35
CA PHE A 184 30.93 80.63 51.07
C PHE A 184 32.35 80.82 50.51
N GLU A 185 33.27 81.39 51.31
CA GLU A 185 34.65 81.65 50.88
C GLU A 185 35.39 80.36 50.52
N THR A 186 35.17 79.28 51.28
CA THR A 186 35.75 77.98 50.95
C THR A 186 35.17 77.39 49.66
N SER A 187 33.87 77.56 49.39
CA SER A 187 33.24 77.06 48.17
C SER A 187 33.74 77.77 46.92
N GLU A 188 33.83 79.10 46.96
CA GLU A 188 34.33 79.90 45.83
C GLU A 188 35.81 79.61 45.54
N GLY A 189 36.63 79.51 46.58
CA GLY A 189 38.04 79.14 46.46
C GLY A 189 38.25 77.78 45.80
N VAL A 190 37.46 76.77 46.19
CA VAL A 190 37.54 75.41 45.62
C VAL A 190 37.20 75.39 44.13
N LEU A 191 36.17 76.13 43.70
CA LEU A 191 35.78 76.21 42.29
C LEU A 191 36.85 76.88 41.41
N ASN A 192 37.38 78.02 41.85
CA ASN A 192 38.40 78.76 41.10
C ASN A 192 39.71 77.98 41.00
N ILE A 193 40.13 77.31 42.09
CA ILE A 193 41.31 76.43 42.08
C ILE A 193 41.08 75.27 41.10
N ALA A 194 39.89 74.66 41.08
CA ALA A 194 39.60 73.55 40.19
C ALA A 194 39.66 73.92 38.70
N LEU A 195 39.16 75.10 38.31
CA LEU A 195 39.20 75.57 36.91
C LEU A 195 40.63 75.87 36.44
N ILE A 196 41.43 76.57 37.27
CA ILE A 196 42.82 76.90 36.94
C ILE A 196 43.68 75.63 36.92
N ALA A 197 43.53 74.76 37.92
CA ALA A 197 44.24 73.48 37.97
C ALA A 197 43.87 72.57 36.78
N GLY A 198 42.60 72.50 36.41
CA GLY A 198 42.15 71.72 35.25
C GLY A 198 42.79 72.14 33.94
N SER A 199 42.81 73.45 33.65
CA SER A 199 43.44 73.99 32.44
C SER A 199 44.97 73.81 32.41
N ALA A 200 45.65 73.96 33.56
CA ALA A 200 47.09 73.73 33.68
C ALA A 200 47.48 72.24 33.50
N ILE A 201 46.69 71.30 34.04
CA ILE A 201 46.93 69.85 33.92
C ILE A 201 46.81 69.38 32.45
N ILE A 202 45.91 69.99 31.67
CA ILE A 202 45.76 69.68 30.24
C ILE A 202 47.00 70.12 29.44
N LEU A 203 47.51 71.33 29.69
CA LEU A 203 48.68 71.85 28.98
C LEU A 203 49.99 71.12 29.38
N LEU A 204 50.15 70.76 30.66
CA LEU A 204 51.31 70.00 31.15
C LEU A 204 51.31 68.54 30.67
N SER A 205 50.15 67.90 30.59
CA SER A 205 50.04 66.50 30.12
C SER A 205 50.39 66.36 28.64
N LEU A 206 49.99 67.32 27.81
CA LEU A 206 50.31 67.32 26.38
C LEU A 206 51.82 67.52 26.12
N GLY A 207 52.50 68.37 26.89
CA GLY A 207 53.96 68.52 26.82
C GLY A 207 54.74 67.29 27.33
N GLY A 208 54.25 66.65 28.40
CA GLY A 208 54.87 65.45 28.99
C GLY A 208 54.80 64.21 28.08
N ALA A 209 53.68 64.03 27.36
CA ALA A 209 53.50 62.91 26.45
C ALA A 209 54.51 62.91 25.29
N ILE A 210 54.84 64.09 24.74
CA ILE A 210 55.80 64.24 23.65
C ILE A 210 57.23 63.96 24.11
N GLY A 211 57.60 64.36 25.34
CA GLY A 211 58.92 64.10 25.94
C GLY A 211 59.15 62.64 26.32
N LEU A 212 58.14 61.97 26.88
CA LEU A 212 58.23 60.57 27.32
C LEU A 212 58.37 59.59 26.14
N SER A 213 57.76 59.91 24.99
CA SER A 213 57.85 59.10 23.77
C SER A 213 59.28 59.00 23.20
N GLN A 214 60.07 60.09 23.25
CA GLN A 214 61.47 60.08 22.79
C GLN A 214 62.42 59.28 23.72
N TYR A 215 62.11 59.18 25.02
CA TYR A 215 62.91 58.46 26.01
C TYR A 215 62.76 56.94 25.89
N ILE A 216 61.53 56.44 25.74
CA ILE A 216 61.23 55.00 25.60
C ILE A 216 61.93 54.41 24.36
N ARG A 217 62.02 55.19 23.27
CA ARG A 217 62.71 54.79 22.02
C ARG A 217 64.19 54.43 22.23
N ARG A 218 64.92 55.13 23.10
CA ARG A 218 66.35 54.86 23.35
C ARG A 218 66.60 53.75 24.36
N SER A 219 65.64 53.43 25.22
CA SER A 219 65.81 52.49 26.33
C SER A 219 65.47 51.04 25.99
N ILE A 220 64.79 50.77 24.86
CA ILE A 220 64.36 49.41 24.46
C ILE A 220 65.20 48.88 23.30
N LEU A 221 65.55 49.71 22.30
CA LEU A 221 66.25 49.24 21.10
C LEU A 221 67.70 48.76 21.34
N ARG A 222 68.38 49.24 22.40
CA ARG A 222 69.80 48.93 22.62
C ARG A 222 70.04 47.56 23.28
N PRO A 223 69.33 47.15 24.35
CA PRO A 223 69.48 45.82 24.93
C PRO A 223 68.89 44.69 24.06
N VAL A 224 67.84 44.97 23.29
CA VAL A 224 67.22 44.01 22.35
C VAL A 224 68.20 43.60 21.24
N ASN A 225 69.07 44.50 20.77
CA ASN A 225 70.09 44.16 19.78
C ASN A 225 71.18 43.22 20.33
N VAL A 226 71.56 43.31 21.61
CA VAL A 226 72.57 42.42 22.24
C VAL A 226 72.03 41.01 22.43
N ILE A 227 70.75 40.87 22.77
CA ILE A 227 70.07 39.57 22.85
C ILE A 227 69.96 38.93 21.46
N ALA A 228 69.60 39.71 20.43
CA ALA A 228 69.53 39.24 19.04
C ALA A 228 70.90 38.78 18.50
N GLU A 229 71.97 39.49 18.83
CA GLU A 229 73.34 39.16 18.43
C GLU A 229 73.86 37.88 19.12
N THR A 230 73.44 37.60 20.36
CA THR A 230 73.77 36.35 21.07
C THR A 230 73.02 35.14 20.49
N VAL A 231 71.75 35.32 20.12
CA VAL A 231 70.95 34.28 19.44
C VAL A 231 71.54 33.91 18.07
N ASP A 232 72.08 34.88 17.34
CA ASP A 232 72.72 34.63 16.04
C ASP A 232 74.09 33.93 16.18
N LYS A 233 74.84 34.17 17.28
CA LYS A 233 76.07 33.41 17.63
C LYS A 233 75.78 31.94 18.01
N VAL A 234 74.71 31.67 18.77
CA VAL A 234 74.26 30.29 19.08
C VAL A 234 73.81 29.55 17.81
N LYS A 235 73.11 30.24 16.90
CA LYS A 235 72.70 29.70 15.60
C LYS A 235 73.88 29.34 14.70
N GLN A 236 75.02 30.02 14.85
CA GLN A 236 76.25 29.77 14.10
C GLN A 236 77.13 28.66 14.72
N GLY A 237 76.64 27.94 15.74
CA GLY A 237 77.23 26.71 16.25
C GLY A 237 78.04 26.86 17.54
N ASP A 238 78.22 28.08 18.04
CA ASP A 238 78.89 28.31 19.32
C ASP A 238 77.90 28.15 20.48
N SER A 239 77.89 26.95 21.06
CA SER A 239 76.92 26.53 22.08
C SER A 239 77.21 27.12 23.47
N GLU A 240 78.36 27.78 23.64
CA GLU A 240 78.75 28.41 24.89
C GLU A 240 78.44 29.91 24.93
N ALA A 241 77.94 30.49 23.83
CA ALA A 241 77.57 31.89 23.77
C ALA A 241 76.45 32.24 24.77
N ARG A 242 76.68 33.25 25.61
CA ARG A 242 75.75 33.74 26.64
C ARG A 242 75.60 35.25 26.59
N THR A 243 74.45 35.75 27.07
CA THR A 243 74.05 37.15 26.89
C THR A 243 74.74 38.14 27.86
N ALA A 244 75.17 37.67 29.04
CA ALA A 244 75.96 38.42 30.03
C ALA A 244 75.43 39.82 30.45
N LEU A 245 74.11 40.03 30.40
CA LEU A 245 73.48 41.30 30.78
C LEU A 245 73.36 41.45 32.31
N THR A 246 73.68 42.64 32.85
CA THR A 246 73.58 42.97 34.30
C THR A 246 72.54 44.06 34.56
N GLY A 247 71.63 43.82 35.50
CA GLY A 247 70.53 44.72 35.85
C GLY A 247 69.39 43.99 36.55
N THR A 248 68.25 44.66 36.77
CA THR A 248 67.09 44.11 37.50
C THR A 248 65.77 44.30 36.76
N ASP A 249 65.78 44.50 35.43
CA ASP A 249 64.59 44.78 34.62
C ASP A 249 64.22 43.63 33.69
N GLU A 250 63.04 43.69 33.08
CA GLU A 250 62.40 42.61 32.32
C GLU A 250 63.17 42.19 31.09
N LEU A 251 64.07 43.03 30.54
CA LEU A 251 64.97 42.63 29.46
C LEU A 251 66.17 41.83 29.99
N VAL A 252 66.59 42.09 31.23
CA VAL A 252 67.59 41.27 31.94
C VAL A 252 66.96 39.99 32.47
N THR A 253 65.73 40.02 32.98
CA THR A 253 64.96 38.82 33.34
C THR A 253 64.67 37.99 32.09
N LEU A 254 64.41 38.60 30.92
CA LEU A 254 64.27 37.91 29.64
C LEU A 254 65.63 37.37 29.11
N GLY A 255 66.75 38.06 29.36
CA GLY A 255 68.10 37.55 29.06
C GLY A 255 68.49 36.35 29.93
N GLN A 256 68.20 36.41 31.23
CA GLN A 256 68.39 35.30 32.19
C GLN A 256 67.39 34.16 31.94
N ALA A 257 66.13 34.48 31.59
CA ALA A 257 65.13 33.51 31.18
C ALA A 257 65.38 32.95 29.78
N LEU A 258 66.15 33.63 28.91
CA LEU A 258 66.68 33.08 27.65
C LEU A 258 67.87 32.16 27.93
N ASP A 259 68.75 32.52 28.87
CA ASP A 259 69.79 31.63 29.39
C ASP A 259 69.16 30.39 30.09
N GLN A 260 67.97 30.53 30.69
CA GLN A 260 67.19 29.46 31.33
C GLN A 260 66.26 28.70 30.35
N LEU A 261 65.70 29.33 29.32
CA LEU A 261 64.99 28.70 28.20
C LEU A 261 65.96 27.94 27.31
N LEU A 262 67.21 28.40 27.13
CA LEU A 262 68.25 27.57 26.53
C LEU A 262 68.48 26.28 27.35
N ASN A 263 68.19 26.31 28.67
CA ASN A 263 68.18 25.13 29.54
C ASN A 263 66.82 24.35 29.54
N GLU A 264 65.66 24.98 29.31
CA GLU A 264 64.30 24.40 29.47
C GLU A 264 63.54 24.11 28.16
N LYS A 265 63.94 24.68 27.01
CA LYS A 265 63.29 24.51 25.69
C LYS A 265 63.34 23.06 25.18
N VAL A 266 64.11 22.20 25.83
CA VAL A 266 64.10 20.75 25.61
C VAL A 266 62.79 20.10 26.10
N ALA A 267 62.05 20.69 27.04
CA ALA A 267 60.90 20.05 27.71
C ALA A 267 59.50 20.36 27.12
N THR A 268 59.31 21.49 26.43
CA THR A 268 57.95 21.95 26.01
C THR A 268 57.51 21.46 24.62
N LEU A 269 58.39 20.82 23.84
CA LEU A 269 58.02 20.23 22.55
C LEU A 269 57.11 18.98 22.69
N ILE A 270 56.96 18.41 23.89
CA ILE A 270 56.29 17.12 24.11
C ILE A 270 54.75 17.23 24.23
N ARG A 271 54.17 18.42 24.48
CA ARG A 271 52.72 18.55 24.77
C ARG A 271 51.83 18.77 23.55
N ILE A 272 52.38 19.22 22.41
CA ILE A 272 51.63 19.46 21.17
C ILE A 272 51.52 18.17 20.32
N GLU A 273 52.38 17.17 20.56
CA GLU A 273 52.38 15.88 19.85
C GLU A 273 51.19 14.96 20.23
N ARG A 274 50.68 15.04 21.47
CA ARG A 274 49.81 13.99 22.06
C ARG A 274 48.34 14.01 21.65
N GLU A 275 47.78 15.17 21.27
CA GLU A 275 46.38 15.28 20.81
C GLU A 275 46.22 15.06 19.30
N ASN A 276 47.29 15.27 18.52
CA ASN A 276 47.31 14.97 17.08
C ASN A 276 47.43 13.46 16.79
N GLU A 277 48.11 12.69 17.64
CA GLU A 277 48.21 11.22 17.49
C GLU A 277 46.88 10.49 17.70
N VAL A 278 46.04 10.92 18.67
CA VAL A 278 44.75 10.26 18.96
C VAL A 278 43.72 10.54 17.85
N LEU A 279 43.73 11.75 17.28
CA LEU A 279 42.88 12.12 16.16
C LEU A 279 43.33 11.47 14.85
N ASN A 280 44.64 11.47 14.55
CA ASN A 280 45.17 10.77 13.37
C ASN A 280 44.86 9.27 13.43
N ASN A 281 44.99 8.61 14.59
CA ASN A 281 44.66 7.18 14.69
C ASN A 281 43.16 6.91 14.48
N SER A 282 42.26 7.75 15.01
CA SER A 282 40.81 7.56 14.86
C SER A 282 40.34 7.86 13.42
N VAL A 283 40.97 8.84 12.75
CA VAL A 283 40.75 9.11 11.32
C VAL A 283 41.35 8.03 10.43
N ILE A 284 42.53 7.47 10.78
CA ILE A 284 43.11 6.32 10.09
C ILE A 284 42.21 5.10 10.22
N GLU A 285 41.63 4.85 11.39
CA GLU A 285 40.70 3.73 11.63
C GLU A 285 39.39 3.89 10.83
N LEU A 286 38.86 5.11 10.73
CA LEU A 286 37.73 5.45 9.84
C LEU A 286 38.10 5.32 8.36
N LEU A 287 39.27 5.80 7.94
CA LEU A 287 39.76 5.70 6.57
C LEU A 287 40.05 4.24 6.19
N GLU A 288 40.56 3.44 7.11
CA GLU A 288 40.79 2.01 6.94
C GLU A 288 39.46 1.26 6.83
N GLY A 289 38.48 1.55 7.69
CA GLY A 289 37.14 0.96 7.56
C GLY A 289 36.39 1.42 6.29
N THR A 290 36.59 2.67 5.86
CA THR A 290 36.05 3.18 4.60
C THR A 290 36.77 2.57 3.38
N SER A 291 38.08 2.32 3.49
CA SER A 291 38.87 1.61 2.47
C SER A 291 38.41 0.16 2.35
N LYS A 292 38.20 -0.53 3.47
CA LYS A 292 37.65 -1.90 3.49
C LYS A 292 36.25 -1.94 2.88
N LEU A 293 35.40 -0.94 3.17
CA LEU A 293 34.09 -0.78 2.52
C LEU A 293 34.21 -0.52 1.01
N SER A 294 35.19 0.28 0.57
CA SER A 294 35.52 0.50 -0.84
C SER A 294 36.03 -0.78 -1.52
N ASP A 295 36.76 -1.62 -0.79
CA ASP A 295 37.21 -2.95 -1.19
C ASP A 295 36.10 -4.01 -1.10
N ARG A 296 34.85 -3.57 -0.86
CA ARG A 296 33.63 -4.39 -0.83
C ARG A 296 33.57 -5.36 0.36
N ASP A 297 34.38 -5.12 1.39
CA ASP A 297 34.35 -5.87 2.63
C ASP A 297 33.36 -5.25 3.63
N LEU A 298 32.16 -5.84 3.71
CA LEU A 298 31.08 -5.44 4.61
C LEU A 298 31.15 -6.16 5.97
N THR A 299 32.21 -6.92 6.24
CA THR A 299 32.39 -7.65 7.51
C THR A 299 32.99 -6.78 8.61
N THR A 300 33.63 -5.67 8.22
CA THR A 300 34.35 -4.79 9.14
C THR A 300 33.38 -3.93 9.95
N LYS A 301 33.48 -4.02 11.28
CA LYS A 301 32.80 -3.10 12.21
C LYS A 301 33.77 -2.02 12.66
N LEU A 302 33.42 -0.77 12.43
CA LEU A 302 34.15 0.37 12.97
C LEU A 302 33.85 0.50 14.47
N ILE A 303 34.89 0.80 15.25
CA ILE A 303 34.76 1.02 16.70
C ILE A 303 34.14 2.41 16.92
N VAL A 304 32.99 2.45 17.61
CA VAL A 304 32.33 3.72 17.96
C VAL A 304 32.96 4.25 19.24
N ARG A 305 33.75 5.32 19.13
CA ARG A 305 34.43 6.00 20.25
C ARG A 305 33.62 7.22 20.71
N GLU A 306 33.81 7.64 21.96
CA GLU A 306 33.14 8.81 22.58
C GLU A 306 33.83 10.14 22.19
N ASP A 307 34.22 10.25 20.93
CA ASP A 307 34.91 11.41 20.35
C ASP A 307 34.17 11.92 19.10
N ILE A 308 34.74 12.94 18.45
CA ILE A 308 34.16 13.56 17.25
C ILE A 308 34.04 12.62 16.03
N THR A 309 34.65 11.43 16.07
CA THR A 309 34.60 10.41 15.00
C THR A 309 33.53 9.34 15.23
N GLY A 310 33.02 9.19 16.47
CA GLY A 310 32.01 8.19 16.85
C GLY A 310 30.71 8.18 16.02
N PRO A 311 30.03 9.33 15.83
CA PRO A 311 28.79 9.37 15.03
C PRO A 311 29.00 8.97 13.56
N VAL A 312 30.20 9.19 13.01
CA VAL A 312 30.55 8.78 11.63
C VAL A 312 30.78 7.27 11.55
N ALA A 313 31.48 6.69 12.54
CA ALA A 313 31.64 5.25 12.66
C ALA A 313 30.28 4.52 12.78
N ASP A 314 29.35 5.07 13.55
CA ASP A 314 28.01 4.49 13.72
C ASP A 314 27.16 4.57 12.44
N ALA A 315 27.18 5.72 11.75
CA ALA A 315 26.50 5.86 10.46
C ALA A 315 27.08 4.91 9.38
N LEU A 316 28.41 4.74 9.34
CA LEU A 316 29.06 3.78 8.44
C LEU A 316 28.68 2.33 8.79
N ASN A 317 28.65 1.97 10.08
CA ASN A 317 28.18 0.65 10.52
C ASN A 317 26.72 0.39 10.13
N LEU A 318 25.84 1.40 10.22
CA LEU A 318 24.45 1.30 9.79
C LEU A 318 24.35 1.08 8.27
N VAL A 319 25.10 1.86 7.48
CA VAL A 319 25.16 1.68 6.01
C VAL A 319 25.67 0.29 5.64
N THR A 320 26.76 -0.17 6.27
CA THR A 320 27.31 -1.52 6.08
C THR A 320 26.30 -2.61 6.42
N LYS A 321 25.53 -2.44 7.50
CA LYS A 321 24.46 -3.36 7.89
C LYS A 321 23.32 -3.40 6.87
N GLU A 322 22.74 -2.25 6.52
CA GLU A 322 21.62 -2.16 5.58
C GLU A 322 22.00 -2.63 4.17
N THR A 323 23.21 -2.29 3.70
CA THR A 323 23.73 -2.78 2.40
C THR A 323 23.99 -4.28 2.41
N SER A 324 24.56 -4.82 3.49
CA SER A 324 24.75 -6.27 3.66
C SER A 324 23.42 -7.03 3.68
N GLU A 325 22.40 -6.54 4.38
CA GLU A 325 21.06 -7.12 4.38
C GLU A 325 20.39 -7.04 3.00
N ALA A 326 20.52 -5.92 2.29
CA ALA A 326 20.00 -5.75 0.93
C ALA A 326 20.68 -6.70 -0.06
N LEU A 327 22.01 -6.81 -0.04
CA LEU A 327 22.78 -7.73 -0.87
C LEU A 327 22.45 -9.20 -0.53
N GLY A 328 22.26 -9.52 0.75
CA GLY A 328 21.77 -10.83 1.18
C GLY A 328 20.39 -11.19 0.61
N LYS A 329 19.46 -10.23 0.59
CA LYS A 329 18.14 -10.37 -0.06
C LYS A 329 18.28 -10.55 -1.58
N ILE A 330 19.14 -9.78 -2.24
CA ILE A 330 19.40 -9.92 -3.69
C ILE A 330 19.98 -11.30 -4.02
N ARG A 331 20.95 -11.79 -3.23
CA ARG A 331 21.51 -13.15 -3.40
C ARG A 331 20.45 -14.22 -3.27
N TYR A 332 19.59 -14.10 -2.25
CA TYR A 332 18.49 -15.04 -2.02
C TYR A 332 17.46 -15.03 -3.16
N VAL A 333 16.99 -13.84 -3.58
CA VAL A 333 16.04 -13.70 -4.69
C VAL A 333 16.64 -14.21 -6.00
N SER A 334 17.93 -13.94 -6.25
CA SER A 334 18.63 -14.47 -7.43
C SER A 334 18.67 -16.00 -7.39
N ASN A 335 19.08 -16.61 -6.27
CA ASN A 335 19.03 -18.08 -6.13
C ASN A 335 17.63 -18.65 -6.41
N LEU A 336 16.58 -18.00 -5.89
CA LEU A 336 15.20 -18.40 -6.10
C LEU A 336 14.77 -18.27 -7.57
N VAL A 337 15.11 -17.16 -8.24
CA VAL A 337 14.82 -16.94 -9.66
C VAL A 337 15.57 -17.96 -10.54
N SER A 338 16.83 -18.26 -10.24
CA SER A 338 17.61 -19.28 -10.93
C SER A 338 16.98 -20.67 -10.79
N ALA A 339 16.65 -21.08 -9.56
CA ALA A 339 15.98 -22.36 -9.30
C ALA A 339 14.60 -22.45 -9.97
N SER A 340 13.81 -21.37 -9.89
CA SER A 340 12.50 -21.29 -10.55
C SER A 340 12.63 -21.34 -12.08
N SER A 341 13.66 -20.71 -12.64
CA SER A 341 13.93 -20.78 -14.07
C SER A 341 14.26 -22.20 -14.51
N VAL A 342 15.04 -22.97 -13.74
CA VAL A 342 15.31 -24.38 -14.03
C VAL A 342 14.03 -25.21 -14.03
N MET A 343 13.16 -25.03 -13.02
CA MET A 343 11.86 -25.72 -12.95
C MET A 343 10.96 -25.38 -14.15
N VAL A 344 10.92 -24.11 -14.54
CA VAL A 344 10.14 -23.66 -15.71
C VAL A 344 10.72 -24.23 -17.01
N ASP A 345 12.03 -24.32 -17.19
CA ASP A 345 12.64 -24.95 -18.39
C ASP A 345 12.33 -26.44 -18.46
N GLU A 346 12.44 -27.16 -17.33
CA GLU A 346 12.09 -28.59 -17.27
C GLU A 346 10.61 -28.82 -17.63
N GLN A 347 9.71 -27.99 -17.08
CA GLN A 347 8.29 -28.05 -17.41
C GLN A 347 8.05 -27.72 -18.89
N THR A 348 8.73 -26.70 -19.43
CA THR A 348 8.63 -26.33 -20.85
C THR A 348 9.01 -27.50 -21.75
N ARG A 349 10.09 -28.23 -21.43
CA ARG A 349 10.50 -29.44 -22.17
C ARG A 349 9.46 -30.56 -22.12
N LYS A 350 8.82 -30.78 -20.97
CA LYS A 350 7.73 -31.76 -20.83
C LYS A 350 6.55 -31.40 -21.73
N VAL A 351 6.12 -30.14 -21.73
CA VAL A 351 5.00 -29.68 -22.57
C VAL A 351 5.35 -29.77 -24.06
N VAL A 352 6.59 -29.46 -24.47
CA VAL A 352 7.04 -29.65 -25.86
C VAL A 352 6.94 -31.12 -26.29
N GLY A 353 7.34 -32.06 -25.42
CA GLY A 353 7.22 -33.50 -25.68
C GLY A 353 5.77 -33.94 -25.88
N VAL A 354 4.86 -33.45 -25.03
CA VAL A 354 3.41 -33.71 -25.15
C VAL A 354 2.84 -33.11 -26.45
N ALA A 355 3.21 -31.87 -26.78
CA ALA A 355 2.74 -31.20 -27.99
C ALA A 355 3.17 -31.94 -29.29
N ASP A 356 4.40 -32.47 -29.35
CA ASP A 356 4.82 -33.28 -30.52
C ASP A 356 4.06 -34.62 -30.60
N GLN A 357 3.72 -35.22 -29.46
CA GLN A 357 2.89 -36.42 -29.41
C GLN A 357 1.45 -36.13 -29.86
N GLU A 358 0.85 -35.04 -29.40
CA GLU A 358 -0.48 -34.59 -29.85
C GLU A 358 -0.51 -34.37 -31.35
N ARG A 359 0.51 -33.71 -31.93
CA ARG A 359 0.58 -33.48 -33.37
C ARG A 359 0.58 -34.78 -34.18
N LYS A 360 1.33 -35.80 -33.75
CA LYS A 360 1.32 -37.13 -34.39
C LYS A 360 -0.05 -37.81 -34.28
N LEU A 361 -0.71 -37.68 -33.13
CA LEU A 361 -2.07 -38.22 -32.93
C LEU A 361 -3.10 -37.52 -33.81
N ILE A 362 -3.00 -36.19 -33.95
CA ILE A 362 -3.84 -35.38 -34.82
C ILE A 362 -3.67 -35.79 -36.28
N GLU A 363 -2.44 -35.95 -36.76
CA GLU A 363 -2.15 -36.40 -38.12
C GLU A 363 -2.77 -37.80 -38.41
N GLN A 364 -2.60 -38.74 -37.49
CA GLN A 364 -3.24 -40.06 -37.60
C GLN A 364 -4.77 -39.98 -37.56
N THR A 365 -5.31 -39.05 -36.78
CA THR A 365 -6.76 -38.84 -36.66
C THR A 365 -7.34 -38.31 -37.98
N ILE A 366 -6.68 -37.33 -38.60
CA ILE A 366 -7.07 -36.80 -39.92
C ILE A 366 -7.08 -37.92 -40.97
N GLN A 367 -6.04 -38.75 -41.02
CA GLN A 367 -5.99 -39.90 -41.95
C GLN A 367 -7.14 -40.89 -41.72
N LYS A 368 -7.45 -41.20 -40.46
CA LYS A 368 -8.56 -42.09 -40.10
C LYS A 368 -9.92 -41.49 -40.49
N LEU A 369 -10.12 -40.20 -40.26
CA LEU A 369 -11.36 -39.50 -40.61
C LEU A 369 -11.56 -39.43 -42.13
N ASP A 370 -10.50 -39.19 -42.91
CA ASP A 370 -10.56 -39.29 -44.37
C ASP A 370 -10.99 -40.70 -44.83
N GLY A 371 -10.45 -41.74 -44.19
CA GLY A 371 -10.88 -43.13 -44.42
C GLY A 371 -12.36 -43.35 -44.09
N VAL A 372 -12.85 -42.82 -42.98
CA VAL A 372 -14.27 -42.88 -42.58
C VAL A 372 -15.16 -42.19 -43.62
N ALA A 373 -14.80 -40.98 -44.06
CA ALA A 373 -15.58 -40.24 -45.06
C ALA A 373 -15.70 -41.02 -46.38
N LYS A 374 -14.59 -41.62 -46.85
CA LYS A 374 -14.57 -42.49 -48.04
C LYS A 374 -15.45 -43.72 -47.88
N HIS A 375 -15.37 -44.40 -46.74
CA HIS A 375 -16.22 -45.56 -46.46
C HIS A 375 -17.70 -45.20 -46.42
N MET A 376 -18.06 -44.06 -45.84
CA MET A 376 -19.45 -43.60 -45.82
C MET A 376 -19.98 -43.31 -47.23
N ALA A 377 -19.18 -42.68 -48.09
CA ALA A 377 -19.53 -42.49 -49.49
C ALA A 377 -19.71 -43.83 -50.24
N GLN A 378 -18.87 -44.82 -49.93
CA GLN A 378 -18.99 -46.16 -50.49
C GLN A 378 -20.25 -46.89 -50.02
N ILE A 379 -20.63 -46.79 -48.74
CA ILE A 379 -21.89 -47.33 -48.22
C ILE A 379 -23.09 -46.71 -48.92
N ALA A 380 -23.09 -45.38 -49.13
CA ALA A 380 -24.15 -44.72 -49.88
C ALA A 380 -24.29 -45.27 -51.31
N LYS A 381 -23.16 -45.52 -51.99
CA LYS A 381 -23.14 -46.16 -53.32
C LYS A 381 -23.66 -47.60 -53.29
N TRP A 382 -23.32 -48.38 -52.26
CA TRP A 382 -23.86 -49.73 -52.08
C TRP A 382 -25.37 -49.71 -51.84
N CYS A 383 -25.87 -48.76 -51.05
CA CYS A 383 -27.30 -48.59 -50.84
C CYS A 383 -28.02 -48.31 -52.16
N GLN A 384 -27.46 -47.48 -53.04
CA GLN A 384 -28.00 -47.25 -54.38
C GLN A 384 -28.09 -48.55 -55.20
N SER A 385 -27.05 -49.39 -55.16
CA SER A 385 -27.07 -50.71 -55.80
C SER A 385 -28.10 -51.65 -55.18
N CYS A 386 -28.25 -51.65 -53.84
CA CYS A 386 -29.27 -52.43 -53.15
C CYS A 386 -30.69 -51.99 -53.55
N ASN A 387 -30.94 -50.68 -53.70
CA ASN A 387 -32.23 -50.18 -54.20
C ASN A 387 -32.53 -50.67 -55.63
N GLN A 388 -31.54 -50.71 -56.52
CA GLN A 388 -31.73 -51.26 -57.88
C GLN A 388 -32.06 -52.76 -57.85
N ILE A 389 -31.39 -53.53 -56.99
CA ILE A 389 -31.66 -54.95 -56.81
C ILE A 389 -33.05 -55.18 -56.22
N ALA A 390 -33.43 -54.42 -55.19
CA ALA A 390 -34.74 -54.49 -54.58
C ALA A 390 -35.87 -54.10 -55.55
N GLN A 391 -35.66 -53.08 -56.40
CA GLN A 391 -36.60 -52.72 -57.46
C GLN A 391 -36.77 -53.86 -58.48
N SER A 392 -35.67 -54.52 -58.84
CA SER A 392 -35.70 -55.68 -59.75
C SER A 392 -36.41 -56.88 -59.10
N ALA A 393 -36.17 -57.13 -57.81
CA ALA A 393 -36.84 -58.16 -57.03
C ALA A 393 -38.35 -57.89 -56.89
N SER A 394 -38.76 -56.64 -56.67
CA SER A 394 -40.16 -56.24 -56.63
C SER A 394 -40.83 -56.50 -57.99
N SER A 395 -40.21 -56.07 -59.09
CA SER A 395 -40.76 -56.31 -60.44
C SER A 395 -40.86 -57.81 -60.77
N SER A 396 -39.88 -58.61 -60.37
CA SER A 396 -39.92 -60.06 -60.55
C SER A 396 -41.05 -60.69 -59.72
N THR A 397 -41.24 -60.23 -58.48
CA THR A 397 -42.31 -60.70 -57.59
C THR A 397 -43.69 -60.32 -58.13
N ASP A 398 -43.84 -59.12 -58.71
CA ASP A 398 -45.09 -58.68 -59.35
C ASP A 398 -45.47 -59.57 -60.52
N LYS A 399 -44.52 -59.85 -61.42
CA LYS A 399 -44.73 -60.78 -62.55
C LYS A 399 -45.06 -62.19 -62.08
N ALA A 400 -44.42 -62.63 -61.00
CA ALA A 400 -44.67 -63.96 -60.45
C ALA A 400 -46.06 -64.04 -59.80
N TYR A 401 -46.50 -62.97 -59.12
CA TYR A 401 -47.84 -62.85 -58.55
C TYR A 401 -48.92 -62.89 -59.63
N GLU A 402 -48.72 -62.17 -60.74
CA GLU A 402 -49.59 -62.20 -61.92
C GLU A 402 -49.66 -63.62 -62.53
N ALA A 403 -48.52 -64.29 -62.73
CA ALA A 403 -48.47 -65.64 -63.26
C ALA A 403 -49.21 -66.66 -62.37
N VAL A 404 -49.10 -66.52 -61.05
CA VAL A 404 -49.86 -67.32 -60.08
C VAL A 404 -51.36 -67.02 -60.16
N GLY A 405 -51.74 -65.74 -60.29
CA GLY A 405 -53.13 -65.33 -60.51
C GLY A 405 -53.75 -66.01 -61.74
N ASN A 406 -53.05 -65.96 -62.88
CA ASN A 406 -53.47 -66.64 -64.11
C ASN A 406 -53.58 -68.16 -63.92
N THR A 407 -52.70 -68.75 -63.11
CA THR A 407 -52.76 -70.19 -62.79
C THR A 407 -54.01 -70.54 -61.98
N VAL A 408 -54.43 -69.69 -61.03
CA VAL A 408 -55.66 -69.88 -60.27
C VAL A 408 -56.88 -69.81 -61.19
N GLU A 409 -56.93 -68.82 -62.09
CA GLU A 409 -58.00 -68.68 -63.08
C GLU A 409 -58.08 -69.91 -64.00
N SER A 410 -56.94 -70.38 -64.53
CA SER A 410 -56.90 -71.61 -65.34
C SER A 410 -57.37 -72.86 -64.58
N MET A 411 -57.12 -72.95 -63.27
CA MET A 411 -57.62 -74.07 -62.45
C MET A 411 -59.15 -74.02 -62.29
N ASP A 412 -59.73 -72.84 -62.18
CA ASP A 412 -61.18 -72.66 -62.14
C ASP A 412 -61.81 -73.03 -63.50
N GLU A 413 -61.21 -72.63 -64.62
CA GLU A 413 -61.65 -73.05 -65.97
C GLU A 413 -61.60 -74.58 -66.16
N ILE A 414 -60.51 -75.23 -65.71
CA ILE A 414 -60.38 -76.69 -65.76
C ILE A 414 -61.46 -77.35 -64.91
N ARG A 415 -61.74 -76.82 -63.71
CA ARG A 415 -62.79 -77.33 -62.84
C ARG A 415 -64.17 -77.28 -63.50
N ASP A 416 -64.49 -76.17 -64.16
CA ASP A 416 -65.75 -76.00 -64.87
C ASP A 416 -65.86 -76.96 -66.06
N SER A 417 -64.77 -77.15 -66.82
CA SER A 417 -64.71 -78.10 -67.93
C SER A 417 -64.88 -79.56 -67.46
N ILE A 418 -64.27 -79.95 -66.34
CA ILE A 418 -64.46 -81.28 -65.76
C ILE A 418 -65.92 -81.45 -65.31
N SER A 419 -66.53 -80.45 -64.66
CA SER A 419 -67.93 -80.52 -64.23
C SER A 419 -68.90 -80.66 -65.40
N GLU A 420 -68.66 -79.97 -66.51
CA GLU A 420 -69.46 -80.13 -67.73
C GLU A 420 -69.26 -81.51 -68.36
N THR A 421 -68.04 -82.05 -68.34
CA THR A 421 -67.76 -83.40 -68.84
C THR A 421 -68.43 -84.46 -67.97
N GLU A 422 -68.44 -84.30 -66.65
CA GLU A 422 -69.15 -85.17 -65.70
C GLU A 422 -70.66 -85.24 -66.01
N LYS A 423 -71.30 -84.10 -66.28
CA LYS A 423 -72.72 -84.05 -66.69
C LYS A 423 -72.97 -84.84 -67.98
N ARG A 424 -72.05 -84.75 -68.95
CA ARG A 424 -72.18 -85.48 -70.23
C ARG A 424 -72.03 -86.99 -70.04
N ILE A 425 -71.10 -87.43 -69.18
CA ILE A 425 -70.94 -88.85 -68.86
C ILE A 425 -72.14 -89.39 -68.09
N LYS A 426 -72.69 -88.64 -67.12
CA LYS A 426 -73.92 -89.03 -66.42
C LYS A 426 -75.08 -89.25 -67.38
N ARG A 427 -75.29 -88.34 -68.34
CA ARG A 427 -76.30 -88.51 -69.40
C ARG A 427 -76.03 -89.72 -70.30
N LEU A 428 -74.76 -90.06 -70.56
CA LEU A 428 -74.40 -91.27 -71.30
C LEU A 428 -74.73 -92.54 -70.49
N SER A 429 -74.45 -92.52 -69.17
CA SER A 429 -74.78 -93.61 -68.25
C SER A 429 -76.30 -93.86 -68.20
N GLU A 430 -77.10 -92.79 -68.09
CA GLU A 430 -78.57 -92.83 -68.16
C GLU A 430 -79.05 -93.43 -69.49
N ARG A 431 -78.51 -92.99 -70.62
CA ARG A 431 -78.86 -93.55 -71.95
C ARG A 431 -78.47 -95.02 -72.09
N SER A 432 -77.35 -95.43 -71.53
CA SER A 432 -76.93 -96.84 -71.53
C SER A 432 -77.85 -97.71 -70.68
N LEU A 433 -78.39 -97.19 -69.57
CA LEU A 433 -79.43 -97.86 -68.78
C LEU A 433 -80.74 -98.02 -69.58
N GLU A 434 -81.17 -96.97 -70.29
CA GLU A 434 -82.33 -97.03 -71.19
C GLU A 434 -82.15 -98.09 -72.29
N ILE A 435 -80.98 -98.12 -72.94
CA ILE A 435 -80.66 -99.13 -73.97
C ILE A 435 -80.67 -100.54 -73.37
N SER A 436 -80.10 -100.75 -72.17
CA SER A 436 -80.14 -102.06 -71.49
C SER A 436 -81.58 -102.56 -71.34
N GLY A 437 -82.50 -101.67 -70.93
CA GLY A 437 -83.93 -102.01 -70.81
C GLY A 437 -84.58 -102.38 -72.15
N ILE A 438 -84.22 -101.70 -73.24
CA ILE A 438 -84.69 -102.04 -74.59
C ILE A 438 -84.16 -103.42 -75.01
N ILE A 439 -82.88 -103.72 -74.75
CA ILE A 439 -82.27 -105.01 -75.09
C ILE A 439 -82.93 -106.17 -74.34
N ASP A 440 -83.29 -105.97 -73.07
CA ASP A 440 -84.03 -106.97 -72.29
C ASP A 440 -85.41 -107.27 -72.89
N ILE A 441 -86.11 -106.23 -73.39
CA ILE A 441 -87.39 -106.40 -74.10
C ILE A 441 -87.20 -107.17 -75.41
N ILE A 442 -86.19 -106.82 -76.22
CA ILE A 442 -85.91 -107.52 -77.49
C ILE A 442 -85.54 -108.97 -77.22
N ASN A 443 -84.72 -109.25 -76.22
CA ASN A 443 -84.36 -110.61 -75.82
C ASN A 443 -85.60 -111.42 -75.40
N SER A 444 -86.53 -110.80 -74.66
CA SER A 444 -87.81 -111.41 -74.31
C SER A 444 -88.69 -111.69 -75.54
N ILE A 445 -88.72 -110.78 -76.52
CA ILE A 445 -89.44 -110.96 -77.79
C ILE A 445 -88.81 -112.09 -78.60
N ALA A 446 -87.47 -112.14 -78.70
CA ALA A 446 -86.74 -113.19 -79.40
C ALA A 446 -87.01 -114.56 -78.77
N GLU A 447 -86.97 -114.66 -77.44
CA GLU A 447 -87.30 -115.89 -76.70
C GLU A 447 -88.75 -116.34 -76.95
N ARG A 448 -89.73 -115.42 -76.86
CA ARG A 448 -91.13 -115.72 -77.19
C ARG A 448 -91.30 -116.17 -78.64
N THR A 449 -90.59 -115.53 -79.57
CA THR A 449 -90.63 -115.87 -81.00
C THR A 449 -90.01 -117.23 -81.26
N HIS A 450 -88.92 -117.58 -80.56
CA HIS A 450 -88.31 -118.90 -80.62
C HIS A 450 -89.27 -120.00 -80.14
N VAL A 451 -89.96 -119.76 -79.01
CA VAL A 451 -90.98 -120.69 -78.49
C VAL A 451 -92.17 -120.83 -79.44
N LEU A 452 -92.66 -119.71 -80.00
CA LEU A 452 -93.74 -119.73 -80.99
C LEU A 452 -93.36 -120.50 -82.25
N ALA A 453 -92.14 -120.29 -82.76
CA ALA A 453 -91.61 -120.97 -83.92
C ALA A 453 -91.43 -122.48 -83.67
N LEU A 454 -90.93 -122.86 -82.50
CA LEU A 454 -90.83 -124.26 -82.10
C LEU A 454 -92.21 -124.94 -82.02
N ASN A 455 -93.20 -124.26 -81.43
CA ASN A 455 -94.58 -124.76 -81.39
C ASN A 455 -95.18 -124.91 -82.79
N ALA A 456 -94.92 -123.96 -83.69
CA ALA A 456 -95.35 -124.02 -85.08
C ALA A 456 -94.65 -125.15 -85.85
N SER A 457 -93.35 -125.38 -85.64
CA SER A 457 -92.60 -126.48 -86.25
C SER A 457 -93.12 -127.84 -85.77
N MET A 458 -93.41 -128.00 -84.47
CA MET A 458 -94.06 -129.19 -83.93
C MET A 458 -95.45 -129.45 -84.53
N GLN A 459 -96.29 -128.41 -84.66
CA GLN A 459 -97.62 -128.53 -85.27
C GLN A 459 -97.54 -128.83 -86.78
N ALA A 460 -96.56 -128.25 -87.48
CA ALA A 460 -96.31 -128.51 -88.89
C ALA A 460 -95.81 -129.95 -89.13
N ALA A 461 -94.96 -130.48 -88.26
CA ALA A 461 -94.55 -131.89 -88.27
C ALA A 461 -95.74 -132.83 -88.00
N ALA A 462 -96.65 -132.46 -87.09
CA ALA A 462 -97.86 -133.23 -86.79
C ALA A 462 -98.85 -133.30 -87.97
N ALA A 463 -98.87 -132.29 -88.85
CA ALA A 463 -99.73 -132.24 -90.04
C ALA A 463 -99.18 -133.05 -91.25
N GLY A 464 -98.02 -133.69 -91.12
CA GLY A 464 -97.44 -134.56 -92.15
C GLY A 464 -97.10 -133.82 -93.46
N GLU A 465 -97.38 -134.43 -94.62
CA GLU A 465 -97.07 -133.87 -95.95
C GLU A 465 -97.69 -132.48 -96.19
N ALA A 466 -98.89 -132.20 -95.64
CA ALA A 466 -99.56 -130.91 -95.78
C ALA A 466 -98.88 -129.77 -94.99
N GLY A 467 -98.13 -130.10 -93.94
CA GLY A 467 -97.43 -129.14 -93.07
C GLY A 467 -96.02 -128.79 -93.51
N ARG A 468 -95.47 -129.46 -94.54
CA ARG A 468 -94.05 -129.37 -94.91
C ARG A 468 -93.58 -127.95 -95.25
N GLY A 469 -94.41 -127.18 -95.96
CA GLY A 469 -94.10 -125.76 -96.27
C GLY A 469 -94.09 -124.86 -95.03
N PHE A 470 -94.99 -125.12 -94.07
CA PHE A 470 -95.04 -124.40 -92.79
C PHE A 470 -93.89 -124.78 -91.86
N ALA A 471 -93.43 -126.03 -91.87
CA ALA A 471 -92.29 -126.48 -91.07
C ALA A 471 -91.00 -125.75 -91.46
N VAL A 472 -90.74 -125.57 -92.76
CA VAL A 472 -89.56 -124.83 -93.25
C VAL A 472 -89.58 -123.37 -92.80
N VAL A 473 -90.75 -122.72 -92.86
CA VAL A 473 -90.89 -121.33 -92.39
C VAL A 473 -90.72 -121.26 -90.87
N ALA A 474 -91.28 -122.20 -90.11
CA ALA A 474 -91.15 -122.24 -88.66
C ALA A 474 -89.69 -122.45 -88.22
N ASP A 475 -88.95 -123.35 -88.86
CA ASP A 475 -87.52 -123.57 -88.58
C ASP A 475 -86.69 -122.32 -88.91
N GLU A 476 -87.00 -121.61 -90.00
CA GLU A 476 -86.31 -120.36 -90.34
C GLU A 476 -86.62 -119.24 -89.34
N VAL A 477 -87.87 -119.11 -88.89
CA VAL A 477 -88.24 -118.16 -87.81
C VAL A 477 -87.54 -118.52 -86.50
N GLN A 478 -87.44 -119.81 -86.16
CA GLN A 478 -86.71 -120.27 -84.98
C GLN A 478 -85.22 -119.90 -85.05
N ARG A 479 -84.60 -120.10 -86.22
CA ARG A 479 -83.21 -119.72 -86.49
C ARG A 479 -82.98 -118.21 -86.40
N LEU A 480 -83.90 -117.41 -86.95
CA LEU A 480 -83.85 -115.94 -86.83
C LEU A 480 -84.02 -115.48 -85.38
N ALA A 481 -84.92 -116.10 -84.62
CA ALA A 481 -85.12 -115.80 -83.21
C ALA A 481 -83.87 -116.12 -82.37
N GLU A 482 -83.24 -117.28 -82.60
CA GLU A 482 -81.98 -117.64 -81.92
C GLU A 482 -80.83 -116.70 -82.32
N SER A 483 -80.74 -116.33 -83.61
CA SER A 483 -79.77 -115.33 -84.07
C SER A 483 -80.00 -113.96 -83.41
N SER A 484 -81.26 -113.55 -83.27
CA SER A 484 -81.63 -112.31 -82.59
C SER A 484 -81.26 -112.36 -81.11
N ARG A 485 -81.48 -113.50 -80.43
CA ARG A 485 -81.12 -113.71 -79.02
C ARG A 485 -79.61 -113.61 -78.80
N ASN A 486 -78.83 -114.25 -79.67
CA ASN A 486 -77.37 -114.20 -79.61
C ASN A 486 -76.84 -112.79 -79.87
N ALA A 487 -77.42 -112.05 -80.83
CA ALA A 487 -77.08 -110.66 -81.08
C ALA A 487 -77.44 -109.76 -79.89
N THR A 488 -78.62 -109.91 -79.27
CA THR A 488 -79.00 -109.13 -78.08
C THR A 488 -78.12 -109.42 -76.88
N SER A 489 -77.68 -110.68 -76.70
CA SER A 489 -76.73 -111.04 -75.64
C SER A 489 -75.37 -110.35 -75.82
N GLN A 490 -74.85 -110.31 -77.04
CA GLN A 490 -73.62 -109.58 -77.36
C GLN A 490 -73.77 -108.07 -77.11
N ILE A 491 -74.90 -107.48 -77.53
CA ILE A 491 -75.18 -106.05 -77.27
C ILE A 491 -75.31 -105.79 -75.77
N SER A 492 -75.97 -106.65 -75.01
CA SER A 492 -76.08 -106.53 -73.54
C SER A 492 -74.71 -106.51 -72.87
N SER A 493 -73.80 -107.38 -73.31
CA SER A 493 -72.40 -107.39 -72.85
C SER A 493 -71.68 -106.06 -73.14
N LEU A 494 -71.83 -105.53 -74.37
CA LEU A 494 -71.26 -104.23 -74.74
C LEU A 494 -71.83 -103.08 -73.90
N ILE A 495 -73.14 -103.08 -73.63
CA ILE A 495 -73.79 -102.05 -72.81
C ILE A 495 -73.32 -102.13 -71.36
N ARG A 496 -73.12 -103.32 -70.79
CA ARG A 496 -72.54 -103.48 -69.45
C ARG A 496 -71.11 -102.95 -69.40
N ASN A 497 -70.30 -103.21 -70.42
CA ASN A 497 -68.95 -102.65 -70.49
C ASN A 497 -68.98 -101.12 -70.54
N ILE A 498 -69.86 -100.52 -71.36
CA ILE A 498 -70.07 -99.07 -71.40
C ILE A 498 -70.50 -98.53 -70.03
N GLN A 499 -71.41 -99.21 -69.32
CA GLN A 499 -71.83 -98.81 -67.98
C GLN A 499 -70.66 -98.78 -67.00
N THR A 500 -69.86 -99.85 -66.95
CA THR A 500 -68.65 -99.93 -66.10
C THR A 500 -67.66 -98.82 -66.47
N GLU A 501 -67.33 -98.66 -67.75
CA GLU A 501 -66.41 -97.61 -68.22
C GLU A 501 -66.90 -96.20 -67.89
N THR A 502 -68.23 -95.95 -67.99
CA THR A 502 -68.80 -94.65 -67.59
C THR A 502 -68.73 -94.41 -66.08
N ALA A 503 -68.89 -95.44 -65.25
CA ALA A 503 -68.74 -95.33 -63.80
C ALA A 503 -67.28 -95.02 -63.42
N ASP A 504 -66.34 -95.77 -63.98
CA ASP A 504 -64.90 -95.55 -63.79
C ASP A 504 -64.47 -94.14 -64.24
N ALA A 505 -65.04 -93.63 -65.34
CA ALA A 505 -64.79 -92.28 -65.81
C ALA A 505 -65.31 -91.20 -64.85
N VAL A 506 -66.48 -91.39 -64.23
CA VAL A 506 -67.01 -90.47 -63.19
C VAL A 506 -66.12 -90.47 -61.95
N ASP A 507 -65.66 -91.64 -61.49
CA ASP A 507 -64.74 -91.74 -60.34
C ASP A 507 -63.40 -91.04 -60.63
N THR A 508 -62.88 -91.20 -61.85
CA THR A 508 -61.68 -90.50 -62.31
C THR A 508 -61.89 -88.98 -62.32
N MET A 509 -63.06 -88.49 -62.79
CA MET A 509 -63.39 -87.06 -62.77
C MET A 509 -63.46 -86.48 -61.35
N ASN A 510 -64.08 -87.20 -60.41
CA ASN A 510 -64.14 -86.76 -59.00
C ASN A 510 -62.73 -86.63 -58.38
N ASN A 511 -61.84 -87.57 -58.71
CA ASN A 511 -60.44 -87.51 -58.31
C ASN A 511 -59.73 -86.30 -58.95
N SER A 512 -59.96 -86.03 -60.24
CA SER A 512 -59.41 -84.85 -60.93
C SER A 512 -59.91 -83.54 -60.32
N ILE A 513 -61.19 -83.42 -59.97
CA ILE A 513 -61.74 -82.24 -59.27
C ILE A 513 -60.99 -82.01 -57.94
N THR A 514 -60.78 -83.06 -57.16
CA THR A 514 -60.04 -82.98 -55.89
C THR A 514 -58.60 -82.50 -56.11
N GLN A 515 -57.93 -82.99 -57.16
CA GLN A 515 -56.58 -82.54 -57.51
C GLN A 515 -56.54 -81.06 -57.94
N VAL A 516 -57.51 -80.61 -58.73
CA VAL A 516 -57.62 -79.21 -59.19
C VAL A 516 -57.89 -78.26 -58.00
N VAL A 517 -58.79 -78.62 -57.08
CA VAL A 517 -59.06 -77.83 -55.87
C VAL A 517 -57.80 -77.70 -55.01
N ASN A 518 -57.07 -78.79 -54.82
CA ASN A 518 -55.80 -78.76 -54.09
C ASN A 518 -54.73 -77.93 -54.83
N GLY A 519 -54.70 -77.99 -56.17
CA GLY A 519 -53.84 -77.16 -57.01
C GLY A 519 -54.13 -75.67 -56.85
N SER A 520 -55.40 -75.27 -56.98
CA SER A 520 -55.86 -73.88 -56.79
C SER A 520 -55.55 -73.37 -55.37
N LYS A 521 -55.74 -74.19 -54.33
CA LYS A 521 -55.37 -73.84 -52.95
C LYS A 521 -53.86 -73.56 -52.80
N ARG A 522 -53.00 -74.40 -53.37
CA ARG A 522 -51.54 -74.22 -53.33
C ARG A 522 -51.10 -72.98 -54.11
N ALA A 523 -51.70 -72.72 -55.27
CA ALA A 523 -51.45 -71.52 -56.06
C ALA A 523 -51.86 -70.25 -55.28
N THR A 524 -53.04 -70.24 -54.66
CA THR A 524 -53.50 -69.13 -53.81
C THR A 524 -52.55 -68.87 -52.64
N GLN A 525 -52.06 -69.93 -51.98
CA GLN A 525 -51.05 -69.81 -50.92
C GLN A 525 -49.73 -69.21 -51.43
N ALA A 526 -49.26 -69.63 -52.61
CA ALA A 526 -48.07 -69.05 -53.24
C ALA A 526 -48.28 -67.56 -53.56
N GLY A 527 -49.47 -67.18 -54.04
CA GLY A 527 -49.82 -65.78 -54.31
C GLY A 527 -49.78 -64.92 -53.03
N SER A 528 -50.32 -65.42 -51.92
CA SER A 528 -50.23 -64.73 -50.62
C SER A 528 -48.78 -64.56 -50.15
N GLN A 529 -47.92 -65.57 -50.36
CA GLN A 529 -46.51 -65.48 -50.00
C GLN A 529 -45.76 -64.44 -50.85
N MET A 530 -46.10 -64.33 -52.13
CA MET A 530 -45.54 -63.31 -53.03
C MET A 530 -45.94 -61.89 -52.60
N GLN A 531 -47.17 -61.67 -52.15
CA GLN A 531 -47.58 -60.36 -51.60
C GLN A 531 -46.77 -59.98 -50.35
N GLU A 532 -46.50 -60.94 -49.45
CA GLU A 532 -45.66 -60.69 -48.29
C GLU A 532 -44.20 -60.40 -48.70
N THR A 533 -43.67 -61.11 -49.70
CA THR A 533 -42.36 -60.81 -50.30
C THR A 533 -42.31 -59.40 -50.90
N GLN A 534 -43.37 -58.98 -51.58
CA GLN A 534 -43.49 -57.63 -52.14
C GLN A 534 -43.47 -56.56 -51.03
N LYS A 535 -44.23 -56.78 -49.95
CA LYS A 535 -44.27 -55.88 -48.79
C LYS A 535 -42.90 -55.75 -48.11
N THR A 536 -42.27 -56.87 -47.79
CA THR A 536 -40.93 -56.91 -47.16
C THR A 536 -39.86 -56.27 -48.06
N THR A 537 -39.98 -56.42 -49.38
CA THR A 537 -39.08 -55.74 -50.34
C THR A 537 -39.26 -54.21 -50.30
N ARG A 538 -40.49 -53.69 -50.16
CA ARG A 538 -40.72 -52.24 -50.01
C ARG A 538 -40.14 -51.68 -48.70
N GLU A 539 -40.29 -52.43 -47.61
CA GLU A 539 -39.68 -52.08 -46.32
C GLU A 539 -38.14 -52.05 -46.44
N LEU A 540 -37.55 -53.01 -47.15
CA LEU A 540 -36.12 -53.04 -47.45
C LEU A 540 -35.66 -51.79 -48.23
N VAL A 541 -36.38 -51.38 -49.28
CA VAL A 541 -36.07 -50.15 -50.05
C VAL A 541 -36.04 -48.94 -49.12
N THR A 542 -37.06 -48.80 -48.27
CA THR A 542 -37.16 -47.68 -47.32
C THR A 542 -36.00 -47.67 -46.32
N ALA A 543 -35.63 -48.84 -45.80
CA ALA A 543 -34.51 -48.99 -44.88
C ALA A 543 -33.16 -48.64 -45.54
N VAL A 544 -32.94 -49.13 -46.77
CA VAL A 544 -31.73 -48.87 -47.56
C VAL A 544 -31.60 -47.39 -47.91
N GLU A 545 -32.70 -46.72 -48.26
CA GLU A 545 -32.70 -45.27 -48.52
C GLU A 545 -32.32 -44.46 -47.27
N LYS A 546 -32.84 -44.85 -46.10
CA LYS A 546 -32.46 -44.22 -44.82
C LYS A 546 -30.98 -44.44 -44.49
N ILE A 547 -30.43 -45.63 -44.76
CA ILE A 547 -28.99 -45.89 -44.59
C ILE A 547 -28.17 -44.98 -45.52
N ALA A 548 -28.55 -44.86 -46.79
CA ALA A 548 -27.87 -43.99 -47.75
C ALA A 548 -27.81 -42.52 -47.28
N GLN A 549 -28.96 -41.99 -46.83
CA GLN A 549 -29.07 -40.63 -46.31
C GLN A 549 -28.20 -40.43 -45.06
N ASN A 550 -28.25 -41.37 -44.11
CA ASN A 550 -27.43 -41.31 -42.90
C ASN A 550 -25.93 -41.39 -43.21
N SER A 551 -25.52 -42.25 -44.15
CA SER A 551 -24.11 -42.33 -44.58
C SER A 551 -23.62 -41.03 -45.21
N LEU A 552 -24.43 -40.37 -46.06
CA LEU A 552 -24.09 -39.06 -46.61
C LEU A 552 -23.97 -37.98 -45.53
N ALA A 553 -24.89 -37.96 -44.57
CA ALA A 553 -24.83 -37.04 -43.43
C ALA A 553 -23.57 -37.28 -42.57
N GLN A 554 -23.23 -38.54 -42.31
CA GLN A 554 -22.05 -38.93 -41.54
C GLN A 554 -20.75 -38.59 -42.26
N ALA A 555 -20.70 -38.71 -43.59
CA ALA A 555 -19.56 -38.26 -44.40
C ALA A 555 -19.35 -36.74 -44.25
N LYS A 556 -20.44 -35.96 -44.32
CA LYS A 556 -20.39 -34.51 -44.12
C LYS A 556 -19.93 -34.14 -42.71
N GLU A 557 -20.43 -34.81 -41.69
CA GLU A 557 -20.03 -34.55 -40.30
C GLU A 557 -18.57 -34.91 -40.06
N THR A 558 -18.09 -35.99 -40.67
CA THR A 558 -16.67 -36.36 -40.64
C THR A 558 -15.78 -35.27 -41.24
N GLN A 559 -16.25 -34.58 -42.30
CA GLN A 559 -15.54 -33.43 -42.88
C GLN A 559 -15.46 -32.24 -41.90
N ASN A 560 -16.53 -31.98 -41.12
CA ASN A 560 -16.51 -30.96 -40.08
C ASN A 560 -15.49 -31.30 -38.98
N VAL A 561 -15.44 -32.57 -38.55
CA VAL A 561 -14.46 -33.04 -37.56
C VAL A 561 -13.03 -32.93 -38.11
N CYS A 562 -12.80 -33.24 -39.39
CA CYS A 562 -11.50 -33.01 -40.04
C CYS A 562 -11.08 -31.53 -39.96
N GLN A 563 -12.00 -30.61 -40.25
CA GLN A 563 -11.73 -29.17 -40.17
C GLN A 563 -11.35 -28.75 -38.74
N GLN A 564 -12.14 -29.14 -37.75
CA GLN A 564 -11.85 -28.85 -36.34
C GLN A 564 -10.53 -29.45 -35.89
N THR A 565 -10.21 -30.66 -36.34
CA THR A 565 -8.93 -31.32 -36.05
C THR A 565 -7.75 -30.54 -36.66
N GLY A 566 -7.93 -29.94 -37.85
CA GLY A 566 -6.94 -29.05 -38.45
C GLY A 566 -6.74 -27.74 -37.68
N GLU A 567 -7.78 -27.20 -37.05
CA GLU A 567 -7.65 -26.05 -36.15
C GLU A 567 -6.85 -26.40 -34.88
N ILE A 568 -7.05 -27.61 -34.33
CA ILE A 568 -6.24 -28.12 -33.22
C ILE A 568 -4.78 -28.27 -33.64
N GLU A 569 -4.49 -28.81 -34.84
CA GLU A 569 -3.13 -28.90 -35.37
C GLU A 569 -2.45 -27.52 -35.41
N ALA A 570 -3.17 -26.51 -35.92
CA ALA A 570 -2.68 -25.14 -35.98
C ALA A 570 -2.42 -24.56 -34.57
N SER A 571 -3.31 -24.84 -33.61
CA SER A 571 -3.15 -24.43 -32.21
C SER A 571 -1.92 -25.09 -31.57
N THR A 572 -1.72 -26.39 -31.74
CA THR A 572 -0.55 -27.11 -31.23
C THR A 572 0.76 -26.54 -31.80
N ARG A 573 0.75 -26.12 -33.08
CA ARG A 573 1.91 -25.44 -33.69
C ARG A 573 2.20 -24.08 -33.04
N VAL A 574 1.17 -23.31 -32.72
CA VAL A 574 1.33 -22.03 -31.98
C VAL A 574 1.89 -22.31 -30.58
N THR A 575 1.38 -23.31 -29.88
CA THR A 575 1.90 -23.73 -28.57
C THR A 575 3.40 -24.07 -28.62
N ASP A 576 3.86 -24.83 -29.61
CA ASP A 576 5.29 -25.11 -29.80
C ASP A 576 6.13 -23.82 -29.98
N MET A 577 5.62 -22.85 -30.75
CA MET A 577 6.29 -21.56 -30.94
C MET A 577 6.35 -20.74 -29.64
N GLU A 578 5.28 -20.72 -28.85
CA GLU A 578 5.26 -20.02 -27.55
C GLU A 578 6.18 -20.68 -26.53
N LEU A 579 6.23 -22.02 -26.48
CA LEU A 579 7.14 -22.75 -25.59
C LEU A 579 8.62 -22.49 -25.94
N LYS A 580 8.95 -22.39 -27.23
CA LYS A 580 10.29 -21.97 -27.68
C LYS A 580 10.64 -20.55 -27.19
N ARG A 581 9.69 -19.61 -27.25
CA ARG A 581 9.88 -18.27 -26.68
C ARG A 581 10.03 -18.31 -25.16
N GLN A 582 9.22 -19.11 -24.48
CA GLN A 582 9.29 -19.28 -23.03
C GLN A 582 10.67 -19.81 -22.59
N SER A 583 11.20 -20.85 -23.24
CA SER A 583 12.55 -21.36 -22.94
C SER A 583 13.62 -20.27 -23.13
N LEU A 584 13.53 -19.45 -24.19
CA LEU A 584 14.43 -18.31 -24.38
C LEU A 584 14.33 -17.27 -23.26
N HIS A 585 13.11 -16.93 -22.80
CA HIS A 585 12.91 -16.00 -21.69
C HIS A 585 13.46 -16.55 -20.37
N THR A 586 13.23 -17.83 -20.11
CA THR A 586 13.75 -18.55 -18.95
C THR A 586 15.28 -18.57 -18.95
N GLU A 587 15.90 -18.78 -20.11
CA GLU A 587 17.36 -18.74 -20.25
C GLU A 587 17.94 -17.34 -19.97
N ARG A 588 17.23 -16.28 -20.41
CA ARG A 588 17.59 -14.90 -20.08
C ARG A 588 17.47 -14.63 -18.58
N LEU A 589 16.41 -15.10 -17.91
CA LEU A 589 16.25 -14.96 -16.45
C LEU A 589 17.36 -15.67 -15.69
N ARG A 590 17.69 -16.91 -16.11
CA ARG A 590 18.80 -17.68 -15.54
C ARG A 590 20.13 -16.95 -15.69
N THR A 591 20.40 -16.38 -16.87
CA THR A 591 21.62 -15.60 -17.14
C THR A 591 21.66 -14.32 -16.29
N ALA A 592 20.58 -13.54 -16.24
CA ALA A 592 20.51 -12.31 -15.44
C ALA A 592 20.67 -12.59 -13.94
N SER A 593 20.06 -13.68 -13.46
CA SER A 593 20.25 -14.15 -12.08
C SER A 593 21.69 -14.58 -11.80
N GLY A 594 22.36 -15.24 -12.74
CA GLY A 594 23.78 -15.59 -12.61
C GLY A 594 24.67 -14.36 -12.54
N VAL A 595 24.40 -13.34 -13.35
CA VAL A 595 25.12 -12.04 -13.29
C VAL A 595 24.88 -11.34 -11.95
N LEU A 596 23.65 -11.33 -11.43
CA LEU A 596 23.33 -10.76 -10.10
C LEU A 596 24.07 -11.51 -8.98
N GLN A 597 24.08 -12.84 -9.00
CA GLN A 597 24.84 -13.65 -8.04
C GLN A 597 26.33 -13.28 -8.09
N GLN A 598 26.93 -13.29 -9.28
CA GLN A 598 28.34 -12.96 -9.45
C GLN A 598 28.66 -11.52 -8.99
N THR A 599 27.74 -10.58 -9.20
CA THR A 599 27.89 -9.19 -8.75
C THR A 599 27.83 -9.08 -7.22
N VAL A 600 26.95 -9.85 -6.57
CA VAL A 600 26.85 -9.87 -5.10
C VAL A 600 28.00 -10.63 -4.45
N GLU A 601 28.53 -11.69 -5.09
CA GLU A 601 29.71 -12.43 -4.62
C GLU A 601 30.99 -11.59 -4.56
N LEU A 602 31.06 -10.48 -5.31
CA LEU A 602 32.15 -9.51 -5.20
C LEU A 602 32.17 -8.76 -3.86
N PHE A 603 31.11 -8.85 -3.04
CA PHE A 603 31.02 -8.25 -1.71
C PHE A 603 31.19 -9.31 -0.61
N THR A 604 32.09 -9.05 0.33
CA THR A 604 32.30 -9.93 1.49
C THR A 604 31.24 -9.64 2.54
N LEU A 605 30.26 -10.54 2.69
CA LEU A 605 29.14 -10.37 3.61
C LEU A 605 29.43 -11.01 4.99
N PRO A 606 29.02 -10.37 6.11
CA PRO A 606 29.13 -10.95 7.45
C PRO A 606 28.30 -12.22 7.60
N ALA A 607 28.82 -13.19 8.36
CA ALA A 607 28.19 -14.50 8.56
C ALA A 607 26.78 -14.46 9.20
N SER A 608 26.39 -13.32 9.79
CA SER A 608 25.14 -13.14 10.55
C SER A 608 23.97 -12.57 9.73
N VAL A 609 24.00 -12.55 8.40
CA VAL A 609 22.83 -12.19 7.58
C VAL A 609 21.82 -13.36 7.58
N SER A 610 21.18 -13.58 8.72
CA SER A 610 20.09 -14.54 8.87
C SER A 610 18.89 -14.02 8.08
N THR A 611 18.68 -14.60 6.90
CA THR A 611 17.62 -14.23 5.97
C THR A 611 16.29 -14.79 6.49
N ASN A 612 15.64 -14.06 7.40
CA ASN A 612 14.29 -14.38 7.87
C ASN A 612 13.27 -13.89 6.81
N ILE A 613 13.32 -14.47 5.62
CA ILE A 613 12.42 -14.14 4.50
C ILE A 613 11.32 -15.20 4.46
N ARG A 614 10.11 -14.84 4.90
CA ARG A 614 8.89 -15.59 4.60
C ARG A 614 8.39 -15.18 3.22
N ILE A 615 8.57 -16.05 2.22
CA ILE A 615 7.78 -16.00 0.99
C ILE A 615 6.55 -16.89 1.24
N PRO A 616 5.33 -16.50 0.82
CA PRO A 616 4.18 -17.41 0.87
C PRO A 616 4.51 -18.64 0.01
N GLU A 617 4.50 -19.82 0.62
CA GLU A 617 4.39 -21.07 -0.12
C GLU A 617 3.09 -21.00 -0.93
N LEU A 618 3.19 -20.87 -2.25
CA LEU A 618 2.09 -21.25 -3.12
C LEU A 618 2.04 -22.78 -3.08
N SER A 619 1.17 -23.30 -2.21
CA SER A 619 0.89 -24.73 -2.13
C SER A 619 0.44 -25.24 -3.50
N THR A 620 1.26 -26.13 -4.06
CA THR A 620 1.01 -26.90 -5.29
C THR A 620 -0.20 -27.84 -5.19
N GLU A 621 -0.79 -27.96 -4.00
CA GLU A 621 -1.92 -28.84 -3.68
C GLU A 621 -3.23 -28.47 -4.42
N SER A 622 -3.29 -27.28 -5.04
CA SER A 622 -4.45 -26.83 -5.81
C SER A 622 -4.43 -27.22 -7.30
N LEU A 623 -3.33 -27.77 -7.83
CA LEU A 623 -3.20 -28.11 -9.26
C LEU A 623 -3.38 -29.61 -9.57
N GLU A 624 -3.15 -30.51 -8.61
CA GLU A 624 -3.26 -31.96 -8.85
C GLU A 624 -4.70 -32.47 -8.94
N THR A 625 -5.69 -31.74 -8.40
CA THR A 625 -7.10 -32.18 -8.45
C THR A 625 -7.77 -31.99 -9.81
N SER A 626 -7.15 -31.28 -10.76
CA SER A 626 -7.69 -31.10 -12.11
C SER A 626 -7.06 -31.98 -13.19
N ALA A 627 -5.94 -32.66 -12.91
CA ALA A 627 -5.16 -33.37 -13.93
C ALA A 627 -5.41 -34.89 -14.00
N SER A 628 -6.23 -35.46 -13.10
CA SER A 628 -6.42 -36.93 -13.01
C SER A 628 -7.66 -37.46 -13.75
N THR A 629 -8.38 -36.65 -14.50
CA THR A 629 -9.44 -37.16 -15.38
C THR A 629 -9.16 -36.69 -16.82
N PRO A 630 -8.75 -37.57 -17.76
CA PRO A 630 -8.90 -37.22 -19.16
C PRO A 630 -10.38 -36.93 -19.36
N SER A 631 -10.72 -35.70 -19.74
CA SER A 631 -12.08 -35.38 -20.18
C SER A 631 -12.41 -36.36 -21.29
N LYS A 632 -13.18 -37.39 -20.95
CA LYS A 632 -13.88 -38.23 -21.90
C LYS A 632 -14.66 -37.23 -22.75
N LEU A 633 -14.20 -37.04 -23.98
CA LEU A 633 -14.96 -36.41 -25.02
C LEU A 633 -16.32 -37.13 -25.03
N MET A 634 -17.35 -36.50 -24.45
CA MET A 634 -18.72 -36.95 -24.59
C MET A 634 -19.06 -36.73 -26.06
N ILE A 635 -18.81 -37.75 -26.87
CA ILE A 635 -19.51 -37.94 -28.12
C ILE A 635 -21.00 -37.95 -27.73
N PRO A 636 -21.85 -37.07 -28.28
CA PRO A 636 -23.28 -37.19 -28.05
C PRO A 636 -23.67 -38.56 -28.62
N SER A 637 -24.06 -39.49 -27.73
CA SER A 637 -24.77 -40.69 -28.15
C SER A 637 -25.98 -40.22 -28.94
N ALA A 638 -25.97 -40.49 -30.25
CA ALA A 638 -27.13 -40.38 -31.09
C ALA A 638 -28.31 -41.09 -30.39
N GLY A 639 -29.44 -40.39 -30.33
CA GLY A 639 -30.63 -40.82 -29.61
C GLY A 639 -31.08 -42.22 -30.00
N ALA A 640 -31.29 -43.05 -28.99
CA ALA A 640 -32.17 -44.20 -29.11
C ALA A 640 -33.60 -43.68 -29.39
N PRO A 641 -34.37 -44.31 -30.28
CA PRO A 641 -35.72 -43.87 -30.59
C PRO A 641 -36.61 -44.05 -29.36
N ALA A 642 -37.43 -43.03 -29.10
CA ALA A 642 -38.47 -43.06 -28.08
C ALA A 642 -39.35 -44.31 -28.26
N LYS A 643 -39.49 -45.09 -27.18
CA LYS A 643 -40.56 -46.08 -27.07
C LYS A 643 -41.88 -45.32 -27.03
N GLU A 644 -42.67 -45.44 -28.09
CA GLU A 644 -44.08 -45.08 -28.07
C GLU A 644 -44.80 -45.96 -27.04
N GLU A 645 -45.42 -45.32 -26.05
CA GLU A 645 -46.47 -45.91 -25.23
C GLU A 645 -47.73 -46.13 -26.08
N PRO A 646 -48.35 -47.33 -26.07
CA PRO A 646 -49.65 -47.53 -26.69
C PRO A 646 -50.75 -47.05 -25.74
N GLY A 647 -51.06 -45.76 -25.80
CA GLY A 647 -52.27 -45.21 -25.21
C GLY A 647 -53.46 -45.34 -26.16
N ARG A 648 -54.29 -46.39 -26.00
CA ARG A 648 -55.74 -46.33 -26.28
C ARG A 648 -56.48 -47.61 -25.88
N LEU A 649 -57.24 -47.51 -24.79
CA LEU A 649 -58.45 -48.30 -24.57
C LEU A 649 -59.66 -47.37 -24.52
N LYS A 650 -60.51 -47.56 -25.54
CA LYS A 650 -61.97 -47.64 -25.53
C LYS A 650 -62.87 -46.44 -25.15
N GLN A 651 -63.68 -46.11 -26.18
CA GLN A 651 -65.15 -46.05 -26.20
C GLN A 651 -65.89 -44.97 -25.39
N ALA A 652 -66.46 -44.02 -26.13
CA ALA A 652 -67.83 -43.57 -25.92
C ALA A 652 -68.46 -43.23 -27.29
N SER A 653 -69.64 -43.83 -27.53
CA SER A 653 -70.59 -43.69 -28.65
C SER A 653 -70.20 -44.30 -30.01
#